data_AF-A0A6Q2YNA1-F1
#
_entry.id   AF-A0A6Q2YNA1-F1
#
_cell.length_a   1.000
_cell.length_b   1.000
_cell.length_c   1.000
_cell.angle_alpha   90.00
_cell.angle_beta   90.00
_cell.angle_gamma   90.00
#
_symmetry.space_group_name_H-M   'P 1'
#
loop_
_entity.id
_entity.type
_entity.pdbx_description
1 polymer ?
#
loop_
_entity_poly.entity_id
_entity_poly.type
_entity_poly.pdbx_seq_one_letter_code
_entity_poly.pdbx_strand_id
1 'polypeptide(L)'
;MPKPELLCLVQLLDNTIHPFTVNSQDAGEVLLDQVCKQLGLLDRHYFSLQLRDSTNALFSHTHSPRWLEPSKPLKKQLKGVVSPFYLTLRVRFFISDPNSLQHEQTRHMYFLQIRSDIREGRLKCPLSAAVVLASYAVQSELGDYSPDLLPGYLSKRHFLPEQDEDFLSRVEALHPGHRGLKQSEAELCFLNTARTLELYGVELHTASDSNTSPLLVGLASGGVAIFCNMICSSFFPWVNIIKISFKRKRFLIQLRRKHGETQDCVVSLVLPCPRTCKNLWRSCVDHHSFFHSKSAHSPHHTNLKVMGGMEWNPVGRGSSSSEHLETKSLPSRSPPLTPNWRSPRIRHGARKPRPSSVELNNDLRDLSEGEDVFYTYRAECCFCVLKSALGDGDLLLIRIAPDHGGKFGFNVKGGVDQKTPLVISQVNPDSPAGRVEPRLLEGDQVVLINGRDISEHTHDQVVMFIRASRESHSRELALLIRPLSLTGQSHADALLLPGQSHTDALLLPGQSERGQTLEESMKQLERGLQTGTLTFHFENLYRRKPGLTVACACLPENTDKNRYKDVLPYDVSRVVLRGKEDYINASHITVSPVGVCLRYIAAQGPLPQTCTHFWQSVWEQRTQTIIMLTTLTERGRTKCHQYWPHPPEVSDYGYLRVSCHSEECNLAYVTRQFTLTHTQLGEERAVTHLQYVAWPDHGVPDDPSDFLLFVNSVRETRTGDTPLMVHCSAGIGRTGVLITMEMALTLLESGRPVLPLDIVRTLRDQRAMMIQTPCQFRFVCEAILRVYRERGERSAAP
;
A
#
# COMPACT_ATOMS: atom_id res chain seq x y z
N MET A 1 -49.23 -1.06 34.44
CA MET A 1 -48.34 0.08 34.70
C MET A 1 -47.71 0.51 33.38
N PRO A 2 -47.63 1.81 33.06
CA PRO A 2 -46.90 2.27 31.87
C PRO A 2 -45.44 1.79 31.99
N LYS A 3 -44.95 1.16 30.92
CA LYS A 3 -43.56 0.68 30.88
C LYS A 3 -42.65 1.91 30.95
N PRO A 4 -41.54 1.89 31.70
CA PRO A 4 -40.68 3.06 31.84
C PRO A 4 -40.08 3.44 30.49
N GLU A 5 -40.44 4.61 30.00
CA GLU A 5 -39.92 5.22 28.77
C GLU A 5 -38.58 5.91 29.05
N LEU A 6 -37.67 5.85 28.08
CA LEU A 6 -36.40 6.56 28.10
C LEU A 6 -36.39 7.59 26.97
N LEU A 7 -35.97 8.81 27.30
CA LEU A 7 -35.71 9.86 26.31
C LEU A 7 -34.23 9.81 25.90
N CYS A 8 -33.99 9.48 24.63
CA CYS A 8 -32.67 9.43 24.02
C CYS A 8 -32.50 10.60 23.05
N LEU A 9 -31.49 11.43 23.26
CA LEU A 9 -31.08 12.49 22.35
C LEU A 9 -29.95 11.96 21.46
N VAL A 10 -30.24 11.77 20.18
CA VAL A 10 -29.27 11.23 19.22
C VAL A 10 -28.75 12.36 18.34
N GLN A 11 -27.44 12.61 18.39
CA GLN A 11 -26.76 13.46 17.42
C GLN A 11 -26.55 12.70 16.11
N LEU A 12 -27.05 13.26 15.02
CA LEU A 12 -26.91 12.76 13.67
C LEU A 12 -25.59 13.23 13.01
N LEU A 13 -25.27 12.69 11.84
CA LEU A 13 -24.01 12.97 11.12
C LEU A 13 -23.94 14.38 10.51
N ASP A 14 -25.08 15.04 10.32
CA ASP A 14 -25.18 16.46 9.96
C ASP A 14 -25.03 17.40 11.16
N ASN A 15 -24.80 16.85 12.37
CA ASN A 15 -24.73 17.52 13.67
C ASN A 15 -26.06 17.99 14.27
N THR A 16 -27.20 17.66 13.67
CA THR A 16 -28.50 17.88 14.30
C THR A 16 -28.75 16.89 15.45
N ILE A 17 -29.55 17.28 16.44
CA ILE A 17 -29.89 16.43 17.58
C ILE A 17 -31.40 16.18 17.55
N HIS A 18 -31.79 14.91 17.53
CA HIS A 18 -33.19 14.49 17.50
C HIS A 18 -33.57 13.67 18.74
N PRO A 19 -34.74 13.94 19.35
CA PRO A 19 -35.25 13.16 20.47
C PRO A 19 -35.96 11.88 19.99
N PHE A 20 -35.67 10.77 20.65
CA PHE A 20 -36.31 9.47 20.45
C PHE A 20 -36.82 8.93 21.78
N THR A 21 -38.06 8.45 21.80
CA THR A 21 -38.68 7.82 22.98
C THR A 21 -38.75 6.32 22.76
N VAL A 22 -38.08 5.58 23.64
CA VAL A 22 -37.95 4.10 23.54
C VAL A 22 -38.24 3.44 24.88
N ASN A 23 -38.65 2.18 24.86
CA ASN A 23 -38.88 1.46 26.10
C ASN A 23 -37.56 1.13 26.79
N SER A 24 -37.50 1.27 28.12
CA SER A 24 -36.32 0.86 28.88
C SER A 24 -35.95 -0.62 28.73
N GLN A 25 -36.91 -1.49 28.40
CA GLN A 25 -36.66 -2.92 28.15
C GLN A 25 -36.33 -3.26 26.69
N ASP A 26 -36.51 -2.32 25.77
CA ASP A 26 -36.22 -2.55 24.36
C ASP A 26 -34.73 -2.84 24.16
N ALA A 27 -34.43 -3.68 23.18
CA ALA A 27 -33.08 -3.93 22.73
C ALA A 27 -32.50 -2.66 22.08
N GLY A 28 -31.17 -2.49 22.12
CA GLY A 28 -30.50 -1.33 21.53
C GLY A 28 -30.79 -1.15 20.04
N GLU A 29 -31.05 -2.24 19.32
CA GLU A 29 -31.43 -2.24 17.90
C GLU A 29 -32.71 -1.44 17.63
N VAL A 30 -33.68 -1.42 18.55
CA VAL A 30 -34.94 -0.69 18.37
C VAL A 30 -34.68 0.82 18.22
N LEU A 31 -33.77 1.36 19.03
CA LEU A 31 -33.39 2.77 18.94
C LEU A 31 -32.64 3.06 17.63
N LEU A 32 -31.74 2.16 17.21
CA LEU A 32 -31.01 2.31 15.95
C LEU A 32 -31.96 2.27 14.75
N ASP A 33 -32.94 1.36 14.75
CA ASP A 33 -33.93 1.23 13.69
C ASP A 33 -34.83 2.46 13.58
N GLN A 34 -35.24 3.06 14.70
CA GLN A 34 -36.00 4.32 14.68
C GLN A 34 -35.18 5.46 14.04
N VAL A 35 -33.89 5.55 14.38
CA VAL A 35 -32.98 6.55 13.82
C VAL A 35 -32.78 6.32 12.31
N CYS A 36 -32.46 5.09 11.90
CA CYS A 36 -32.25 4.76 10.48
C CYS A 36 -33.52 4.98 9.65
N LYS A 37 -34.70 4.65 10.19
CA LYS A 37 -35.98 4.88 9.53
C LYS A 37 -36.27 6.37 9.32
N GLN A 38 -35.97 7.22 10.30
CA GLN A 38 -36.12 8.67 10.16
C GLN A 38 -35.22 9.24 9.04
N LEU A 39 -34.05 8.64 8.83
CA LEU A 39 -33.06 9.08 7.85
C LEU A 39 -33.21 8.43 6.47
N GLY A 40 -34.19 7.54 6.29
CA GLY A 40 -34.36 6.77 5.06
C GLY A 40 -33.18 5.85 4.74
N LEU A 41 -32.43 5.39 5.76
CA LEU A 41 -31.26 4.54 5.56
C LEU A 41 -31.65 3.08 5.35
N LEU A 42 -31.39 2.57 4.14
CA LEU A 42 -31.60 1.17 3.79
C LEU A 42 -30.46 0.28 4.31
N ASP A 43 -29.21 0.73 4.18
CA ASP A 43 -28.02 -0.02 4.60
C ASP A 43 -27.67 0.19 6.08
N ARG A 44 -28.65 -0.01 6.97
CA ARG A 44 -28.51 0.24 8.42
C ARG A 44 -27.36 -0.52 9.10
N HIS A 45 -26.95 -1.66 8.55
CA HIS A 45 -25.90 -2.52 9.11
C HIS A 45 -24.51 -1.86 9.14
N TYR A 46 -24.26 -0.80 8.39
CA TYR A 46 -22.99 -0.05 8.45
C TYR A 46 -22.91 0.91 9.65
N PHE A 47 -24.05 1.21 10.29
CA PHE A 47 -24.17 2.27 11.29
C PHE A 47 -24.39 1.70 12.69
N SER A 48 -24.01 2.48 13.69
CA SER A 48 -24.26 2.15 15.10
C SER A 48 -24.36 3.42 15.94
N LEU A 49 -24.96 3.28 17.13
CA LEU A 49 -25.02 4.37 18.10
C LEU A 49 -23.85 4.27 19.08
N GLN A 50 -23.11 5.36 19.23
CA GLN A 50 -22.04 5.51 20.21
C GLN A 50 -22.57 6.23 21.45
N LEU A 51 -22.23 5.72 22.63
CA LEU A 51 -22.60 6.29 23.92
C LEU A 51 -21.64 7.42 24.29
N ARG A 52 -22.15 8.58 24.70
CA ARG A 52 -21.34 9.65 25.30
C ARG A 52 -21.15 9.39 26.80
N ASP A 53 -19.91 9.41 27.30
CA ASP A 53 -19.65 9.31 28.74
C ASP A 53 -19.89 10.68 29.41
N SER A 54 -20.67 10.71 30.49
CA SER A 54 -21.06 11.93 31.21
C SER A 54 -19.97 12.52 32.12
N THR A 55 -18.78 11.92 32.18
CA THR A 55 -17.66 12.42 33.01
C THR A 55 -16.63 13.15 32.14
N ASN A 56 -16.62 14.48 32.23
CA ASN A 56 -15.67 15.43 31.62
C ASN A 56 -15.66 15.53 30.09
N ALA A 57 -16.68 16.24 29.58
CA ALA A 57 -16.82 16.72 28.21
C ALA A 57 -15.76 17.76 27.75
N LEU A 58 -14.63 17.93 28.46
CA LEU A 58 -13.62 18.92 28.08
C LEU A 58 -12.20 18.38 27.86
N PHE A 59 -11.82 17.20 28.38
CA PHE A 59 -10.46 16.65 28.15
C PHE A 59 -10.34 15.12 28.14
N SER A 60 -11.44 14.37 28.15
CA SER A 60 -11.39 12.90 28.23
C SER A 60 -11.56 12.25 26.86
N HIS A 61 -10.53 12.33 26.02
CA HIS A 61 -10.35 11.47 24.84
C HIS A 61 -10.11 10.03 25.31
N THR A 62 -11.13 9.37 25.87
CA THR A 62 -11.07 7.91 26.03
C THR A 62 -11.02 7.32 24.63
N HIS A 63 -9.80 7.02 24.16
CA HIS A 63 -9.49 6.41 22.87
C HIS A 63 -9.96 4.95 22.82
N SER A 64 -11.18 4.64 23.29
CA SER A 64 -11.80 3.32 23.21
C SER A 64 -13.31 3.53 23.09
N PRO A 65 -13.87 3.47 21.87
CA PRO A 65 -15.27 3.78 21.65
C PRO A 65 -16.20 2.82 22.40
N ARG A 66 -17.30 3.36 22.93
CA ARG A 66 -18.37 2.57 23.55
C ARG A 66 -19.61 2.58 22.68
N TRP A 67 -19.86 1.45 22.03
CA TRP A 67 -21.03 1.24 21.19
C TRP A 67 -22.22 0.72 21.97
N LEU A 68 -23.43 1.08 21.52
CA LEU A 68 -24.67 0.49 21.95
C LEU A 68 -24.74 -0.96 21.43
N GLU A 69 -24.96 -1.92 22.33
CA GLU A 69 -25.08 -3.34 21.98
C GLU A 69 -26.51 -3.60 21.45
N PRO A 70 -26.69 -4.06 20.20
CA PRO A 70 -28.01 -4.18 19.57
C PRO A 70 -28.96 -5.11 20.33
N SER A 71 -28.46 -6.26 20.79
CA SER A 71 -29.26 -7.31 21.43
C SER A 71 -29.53 -7.10 22.93
N LYS A 72 -28.96 -6.06 23.56
CA LYS A 72 -29.10 -5.84 25.00
C LYS A 72 -30.15 -4.80 25.34
N PRO A 73 -30.93 -5.00 26.42
CA PRO A 73 -31.89 -4.01 26.90
C PRO A 73 -31.23 -2.66 27.23
N LEU A 74 -31.81 -1.56 26.75
CA LEU A 74 -31.33 -0.19 26.96
C LEU A 74 -31.08 0.13 28.44
N LYS A 75 -31.98 -0.27 29.34
CA LYS A 75 -31.83 -0.11 30.80
C LYS A 75 -30.55 -0.74 31.38
N LYS A 76 -30.01 -1.79 30.75
CA LYS A 76 -28.77 -2.45 31.21
C LYS A 76 -27.52 -1.72 30.72
N GLN A 77 -27.63 -0.96 29.64
CA GLN A 77 -26.52 -0.29 28.96
C GLN A 77 -26.36 1.17 29.41
N LEU A 78 -27.48 1.82 29.72
CA LEU A 78 -27.59 3.23 30.10
C LEU A 78 -27.63 3.46 31.62
N LYS A 79 -27.15 2.49 32.43
CA LYS A 79 -27.18 2.58 33.90
C LYS A 79 -26.28 3.72 34.42
N GLY A 80 -26.82 4.54 35.31
CA GLY A 80 -26.06 5.55 36.06
C GLY A 80 -25.99 6.93 35.42
N VAL A 81 -26.68 7.15 34.29
CA VAL A 81 -26.80 8.46 33.63
C VAL A 81 -28.19 9.03 33.88
N VAL A 82 -28.28 10.32 34.21
CA VAL A 82 -29.57 11.02 34.40
C VAL A 82 -30.17 11.31 33.03
N SER A 83 -31.43 10.97 32.83
CA SER A 83 -32.17 11.28 31.59
C SER A 83 -32.17 12.80 31.33
N PRO A 84 -31.94 13.28 30.09
CA PRO A 84 -31.90 12.53 28.83
C PRO A 84 -30.55 11.84 28.52
N PHE A 85 -30.60 10.72 27.79
CA PHE A 85 -29.41 9.98 27.38
C PHE A 85 -28.87 10.48 26.04
N TYR A 86 -27.60 10.85 25.98
CA TYR A 86 -26.98 11.35 24.75
C TYR A 86 -26.22 10.25 24.01
N LEU A 87 -26.57 10.05 22.74
CA LEU A 87 -25.90 9.14 21.83
C LEU A 87 -25.51 9.87 20.54
N THR A 88 -24.57 9.29 19.78
CA THR A 88 -24.16 9.80 18.48
C THR A 88 -24.28 8.70 17.45
N LEU A 89 -25.01 8.95 16.35
CA LEU A 89 -25.02 8.07 15.19
C LEU A 89 -23.66 8.16 14.51
N ARG A 90 -23.04 7.00 14.25
CA ARG A 90 -21.75 6.93 13.54
C ARG A 90 -21.73 5.80 12.53
N VAL A 91 -20.91 5.96 11.50
CA VAL A 91 -20.49 4.82 10.68
C VAL A 91 -19.60 3.95 11.56
N ARG A 92 -19.95 2.67 11.66
CA ARG A 92 -19.20 1.70 12.45
C ARG A 92 -18.32 0.83 11.56
N PHE A 93 -18.85 0.35 10.45
CA PHE A 93 -18.12 -0.56 9.56
C PHE A 93 -17.80 0.12 8.25
N PHE A 94 -16.60 0.67 8.15
CA PHE A 94 -16.13 1.27 6.91
C PHE A 94 -15.77 0.19 5.91
N ILE A 95 -16.38 0.25 4.73
CA ILE A 95 -16.03 -0.63 3.64
C ILE A 95 -14.81 -0.09 2.89
N SER A 96 -14.02 -1.00 2.33
CA SER A 96 -12.77 -0.62 1.68
C SER A 96 -12.96 0.01 0.29
N ASP A 97 -14.03 -0.38 -0.42
CA ASP A 97 -14.40 0.21 -1.71
C ASP A 97 -15.74 0.96 -1.62
N PRO A 98 -15.72 2.31 -1.45
CA PRO A 98 -16.92 3.14 -1.42
C PRO A 98 -17.83 2.99 -2.65
N ASN A 99 -17.31 2.53 -3.79
CA ASN A 99 -18.10 2.34 -5.01
C ASN A 99 -19.10 1.17 -4.87
N SER A 100 -18.86 0.24 -3.95
CA SER A 100 -19.81 -0.85 -3.64
C SER A 100 -21.02 -0.40 -2.83
N LEU A 101 -21.02 0.81 -2.25
CA LEU A 101 -22.21 1.40 -1.62
C LEU A 101 -23.22 1.76 -2.71
N GLN A 102 -24.24 0.93 -2.87
CA GLN A 102 -25.27 1.10 -3.91
C GLN A 102 -26.10 2.37 -3.69
N HIS A 103 -26.49 2.64 -2.44
CA HIS A 103 -27.39 3.75 -2.12
C HIS A 103 -26.66 5.07 -1.90
N GLU A 104 -27.13 6.12 -2.58
CA GLU A 104 -26.59 7.48 -2.48
C GLU A 104 -26.66 8.04 -1.06
N GLN A 105 -27.77 7.81 -0.35
CA GLN A 105 -27.93 8.23 1.04
C GLN A 105 -26.85 7.61 1.96
N THR A 106 -26.45 6.36 1.71
CA THR A 106 -25.38 5.71 2.48
C THR A 106 -24.03 6.36 2.19
N ARG A 107 -23.73 6.68 0.93
CA ARG A 107 -22.50 7.41 0.53
C ARG A 107 -22.46 8.81 1.15
N HIS A 108 -23.58 9.53 1.13
CA HIS A 108 -23.71 10.84 1.75
C HIS A 108 -23.41 10.78 3.26
N MET A 109 -23.93 9.77 3.96
CA MET A 109 -23.63 9.57 5.38
C MET A 109 -22.15 9.24 5.65
N TYR A 110 -21.50 8.44 4.79
CA TYR A 110 -20.06 8.22 4.89
C TYR A 110 -19.26 9.52 4.69
N PHE A 111 -19.67 10.32 3.71
CA PHE A 111 -19.07 11.63 3.44
C PHE A 111 -19.17 12.54 4.67
N LEU A 112 -20.36 12.68 5.26
CA LEU A 112 -20.57 13.47 6.47
C LEU A 112 -19.72 12.98 7.65
N GLN A 113 -19.64 11.66 7.86
CA GLN A 113 -18.84 11.08 8.93
C GLN A 113 -17.35 11.40 8.79
N ILE A 114 -16.77 11.15 7.62
CA ILE A 114 -15.34 11.36 7.36
C ILE A 114 -15.00 12.84 7.42
N ARG A 115 -15.85 13.70 6.85
CA ARG A 115 -15.68 15.15 6.91
C ARG A 115 -15.68 15.65 8.36
N SER A 116 -16.61 15.19 9.19
CA SER A 116 -16.63 15.49 10.63
C SER A 116 -15.36 14.98 11.32
N ASP A 117 -14.88 13.79 10.96
CA ASP A 117 -13.68 13.20 11.57
C ASP A 117 -12.39 13.93 11.21
N ILE A 118 -12.27 14.43 9.98
CA ILE A 118 -11.16 15.29 9.55
C ILE A 118 -11.25 16.63 10.27
N ARG A 119 -12.43 17.28 10.25
CA ARG A 119 -12.67 18.59 10.88
C ARG A 119 -12.40 18.57 12.38
N GLU A 120 -12.71 17.47 13.06
CA GLU A 120 -12.53 17.33 14.51
C GLU A 120 -11.19 16.67 14.88
N GLY A 121 -10.31 16.43 13.90
CA GLY A 121 -8.96 15.91 14.12
C GLY A 121 -8.89 14.43 14.51
N ARG A 122 -10.00 13.69 14.39
CA ARG A 122 -10.05 12.24 14.65
C ARG A 122 -9.44 11.42 13.51
N LEU A 123 -9.60 11.88 12.28
CA LEU A 123 -8.97 11.31 11.11
C LEU A 123 -7.86 12.25 10.65
N LYS A 124 -6.61 11.89 10.95
CA LYS A 124 -5.45 12.65 10.50
C LYS A 124 -5.34 12.57 8.99
N CYS A 125 -5.12 13.73 8.37
CA CYS A 125 -5.03 13.87 6.93
C CYS A 125 -3.81 14.73 6.59
N PRO A 126 -2.94 14.29 5.67
CA PRO A 126 -1.90 15.17 5.12
C PRO A 126 -2.53 16.41 4.48
N LEU A 127 -1.85 17.56 4.58
CA LEU A 127 -2.38 18.84 4.10
C LEU A 127 -2.76 18.78 2.60
N SER A 128 -1.94 18.12 1.78
CA SER A 128 -2.21 17.95 0.34
C SER A 128 -3.51 17.17 0.06
N ALA A 129 -3.78 16.11 0.83
CA ALA A 129 -5.02 15.36 0.71
C ALA A 129 -6.20 16.15 1.30
N ALA A 130 -5.98 16.90 2.39
CA ALA A 130 -7.01 17.70 3.04
C ALA A 130 -7.53 18.81 2.12
N VAL A 131 -6.65 19.45 1.33
CA VAL A 131 -7.03 20.46 0.33
C VAL A 131 -7.93 19.85 -0.74
N VAL A 132 -7.56 18.68 -1.28
CA VAL A 132 -8.36 17.99 -2.30
C VAL A 132 -9.73 17.56 -1.73
N LEU A 133 -9.74 16.95 -0.54
CA LEU A 133 -10.97 16.56 0.14
C LEU A 133 -11.88 17.76 0.43
N ALA A 134 -11.32 18.86 0.94
CA ALA A 134 -12.08 20.09 1.15
C ALA A 134 -12.65 20.64 -0.16
N SER A 135 -11.90 20.58 -1.27
CA SER A 135 -12.40 21.07 -2.57
C SER A 135 -13.59 20.26 -3.09
N TYR A 136 -13.61 18.94 -2.90
CA TYR A 136 -14.78 18.11 -3.22
C TYR A 136 -15.94 18.35 -2.26
N ALA A 137 -15.67 18.59 -0.98
CA ALA A 137 -16.71 18.96 -0.01
C ALA A 137 -17.36 20.31 -0.36
N VAL A 138 -16.57 21.27 -0.87
CA VAL A 138 -17.06 22.55 -1.37
C VAL A 138 -17.96 22.33 -2.59
N GLN A 139 -17.51 21.57 -3.60
CA GLN A 139 -18.33 21.25 -4.78
C GLN A 139 -19.64 20.54 -4.38
N SER A 140 -19.58 19.61 -3.42
CA SER A 140 -20.76 18.90 -2.92
C SER A 140 -21.79 19.82 -2.26
N GLU A 141 -21.35 20.81 -1.48
CA GLU A 141 -22.24 21.67 -0.70
C GLU A 141 -22.66 22.97 -1.39
N LEU A 142 -21.79 23.53 -2.24
CA LEU A 142 -21.99 24.82 -2.90
C LEU A 142 -22.31 24.69 -4.38
N GLY A 143 -22.11 23.51 -4.98
CA GLY A 143 -22.23 23.30 -6.42
C GLY A 143 -21.07 23.93 -7.19
N ASP A 144 -21.27 24.14 -8.49
CA ASP A 144 -20.23 24.70 -9.37
C ASP A 144 -19.74 26.08 -8.91
N TYR A 145 -18.43 26.30 -9.03
CA TYR A 145 -17.83 27.61 -8.87
C TYR A 145 -18.47 28.65 -9.82
N SER A 146 -18.96 29.76 -9.26
CA SER A 146 -19.38 30.94 -10.02
C SER A 146 -18.29 32.01 -10.02
N PRO A 147 -17.98 32.63 -11.17
CA PRO A 147 -17.09 33.80 -11.26
C PRO A 147 -17.52 34.98 -10.39
N ASP A 148 -18.79 35.03 -9.96
CA ASP A 148 -19.33 36.09 -9.09
C ASP A 148 -18.94 35.89 -7.60
N LEU A 149 -18.38 34.73 -7.25
CA LEU A 149 -17.88 34.46 -5.89
C LEU A 149 -16.58 35.24 -5.66
N LEU A 150 -16.62 36.18 -4.70
CA LEU A 150 -15.44 36.93 -4.28
C LEU A 150 -14.40 36.00 -3.64
N PRO A 151 -13.09 36.25 -3.84
CA PRO A 151 -12.03 35.56 -3.11
C PRO A 151 -12.25 35.59 -1.59
N GLY A 152 -12.00 34.47 -0.90
CA GLY A 152 -12.27 34.33 0.54
C GLY A 152 -13.73 33.98 0.87
N TYR A 153 -14.53 33.52 -0.10
CA TYR A 153 -15.88 33.03 0.16
C TYR A 153 -15.91 31.80 1.09
N LEU A 154 -14.79 31.11 1.27
CA LEU A 154 -14.64 30.02 2.23
C LEU A 154 -14.19 30.46 3.64
N SER A 155 -13.98 31.75 3.90
CA SER A 155 -13.48 32.29 5.20
C SER A 155 -14.30 31.89 6.43
N LYS A 156 -15.60 31.61 6.27
CA LYS A 156 -16.51 31.17 7.35
C LYS A 156 -16.66 29.65 7.45
N ARG A 157 -16.03 28.88 6.56
CA ARG A 157 -16.10 27.41 6.51
C ARG A 157 -14.88 26.82 7.20
N HIS A 158 -15.08 25.72 7.92
CA HIS A 158 -14.02 25.08 8.69
C HIS A 158 -13.89 23.60 8.29
N PHE A 159 -12.74 23.22 7.76
CA PHE A 159 -12.47 21.88 7.21
C PHE A 159 -11.47 21.09 8.04
N LEU A 160 -10.57 21.77 8.78
CA LEU A 160 -9.54 21.19 9.64
C LEU A 160 -9.53 21.92 10.99
N PRO A 161 -9.17 21.28 12.12
CA PRO A 161 -9.14 21.93 13.44
C PRO A 161 -8.31 23.22 13.47
N GLU A 162 -7.17 23.18 12.78
CA GLU A 162 -6.28 24.31 12.55
C GLU A 162 -6.15 24.47 11.03
N GLN A 163 -6.82 25.47 10.46
CA GLN A 163 -6.71 25.84 9.05
C GLN A 163 -6.22 27.30 8.96
N ASP A 164 -5.43 27.59 7.95
CA ASP A 164 -4.94 28.93 7.64
C ASP A 164 -5.52 29.46 6.31
N GLU A 165 -5.25 30.73 6.02
CA GLU A 165 -5.72 31.36 4.78
C GLU A 165 -5.07 30.74 3.52
N ASP A 166 -3.84 30.22 3.63
CA ASP A 166 -3.18 29.51 2.53
C ASP A 166 -3.91 28.21 2.18
N PHE A 167 -4.34 27.44 3.18
CA PHE A 167 -5.19 26.28 2.99
C PHE A 167 -6.48 26.65 2.25
N LEU A 168 -7.19 27.67 2.73
CA LEU A 168 -8.45 28.10 2.11
C LEU A 168 -8.24 28.56 0.66
N SER A 169 -7.21 29.37 0.40
CA SER A 169 -6.84 29.81 -0.95
C SER A 169 -6.57 28.64 -1.90
N ARG A 170 -5.87 27.59 -1.44
CA ARG A 170 -5.62 26.38 -2.23
C ARG A 170 -6.90 25.57 -2.50
N VAL A 171 -7.82 25.53 -1.55
CA VAL A 171 -9.14 24.89 -1.75
C VAL A 171 -9.95 25.68 -2.78
N GLU A 172 -9.99 27.00 -2.67
CA GLU A 172 -10.66 27.89 -3.63
C GLU A 172 -10.08 27.73 -5.04
N ALA A 173 -8.76 27.58 -5.17
CA ALA A 173 -8.09 27.37 -6.45
C ALA A 173 -8.44 26.03 -7.13
N LEU A 174 -8.77 24.99 -6.37
CA LEU A 174 -9.16 23.69 -6.93
C LEU A 174 -10.65 23.61 -7.29
N HIS A 175 -11.51 24.40 -6.64
CA HIS A 175 -12.95 24.33 -6.83
C HIS A 175 -13.41 24.47 -8.30
N PRO A 176 -12.88 25.40 -9.14
CA PRO A 176 -13.24 25.50 -10.55
C PRO A 176 -12.95 24.23 -11.38
N GLY A 177 -12.00 23.41 -10.95
CA GLY A 177 -11.63 22.16 -11.62
C GLY A 177 -12.70 21.07 -11.52
N HIS A 178 -13.69 21.24 -10.63
CA HIS A 178 -14.75 20.27 -10.35
C HIS A 178 -16.06 20.56 -11.07
N ARG A 179 -16.07 21.56 -11.98
CA ARG A 179 -17.25 22.02 -12.69
C ARG A 179 -18.01 20.87 -13.36
N GLY A 180 -19.33 20.85 -13.15
CA GLY A 180 -20.25 19.87 -13.71
C GLY A 180 -20.39 18.60 -12.87
N LEU A 181 -19.62 18.42 -11.79
CA LEU A 181 -19.83 17.32 -10.86
C LEU A 181 -21.08 17.56 -10.02
N LYS A 182 -22.00 16.59 -10.03
CA LYS A 182 -23.16 16.57 -9.13
C LYS A 182 -22.71 16.32 -7.69
N GLN A 183 -23.57 16.66 -6.73
CA GLN A 183 -23.32 16.43 -5.30
C GLN A 183 -22.83 15.00 -5.02
N SER A 184 -23.56 13.99 -5.47
CA SER A 184 -23.21 12.59 -5.20
C SER A 184 -21.96 12.09 -5.91
N GLU A 185 -21.60 12.69 -7.05
CA GLU A 185 -20.36 12.41 -7.76
C GLU A 185 -19.16 13.04 -7.04
N ALA A 186 -19.31 14.29 -6.57
CA ALA A 186 -18.30 14.96 -5.75
C ALA A 186 -18.08 14.22 -4.40
N GLU A 187 -19.15 13.77 -3.77
CA GLU A 187 -19.08 12.93 -2.56
C GLU A 187 -18.40 11.60 -2.84
N LEU A 188 -18.67 10.94 -3.97
CA LEU A 188 -17.98 9.70 -4.35
C LEU A 188 -16.48 9.94 -4.60
N CYS A 189 -16.10 11.02 -5.28
CA CYS A 189 -14.71 11.44 -5.45
C CYS A 189 -14.02 11.74 -4.10
N PHE A 190 -14.74 12.40 -3.18
CA PHE A 190 -14.30 12.61 -1.81
C PHE A 190 -14.03 11.26 -1.11
N LEU A 191 -14.97 10.32 -1.15
CA LEU A 191 -14.82 9.01 -0.52
C LEU A 191 -13.67 8.19 -1.13
N ASN A 192 -13.53 8.22 -2.46
CA ASN A 192 -12.43 7.57 -3.17
C ASN A 192 -11.06 8.18 -2.87
N THR A 193 -11.01 9.45 -2.48
CA THR A 193 -9.80 10.09 -1.99
C THR A 193 -9.56 9.74 -0.52
N ALA A 194 -10.60 9.81 0.32
CA ALA A 194 -10.51 9.55 1.75
C ALA A 194 -10.12 8.10 2.08
N ARG A 195 -10.52 7.11 1.26
CA ARG A 195 -10.13 5.71 1.44
C ARG A 195 -8.63 5.46 1.37
N THR A 196 -7.87 6.40 0.83
CA THR A 196 -6.40 6.34 0.74
C THR A 196 -5.70 6.83 2.01
N LEU A 197 -6.44 7.40 2.97
CA LEU A 197 -5.89 7.86 4.24
C LEU A 197 -5.53 6.67 5.14
N GLU A 198 -4.40 6.77 5.83
CA GLU A 198 -3.83 5.67 6.63
C GLU A 198 -4.78 5.12 7.72
N LEU A 199 -5.61 6.00 8.30
CA LEU A 199 -6.56 5.66 9.35
C LEU A 199 -8.01 5.62 8.86
N TYR A 200 -8.22 5.54 7.55
CA TYR A 200 -9.55 5.42 6.99
C TYR A 200 -10.25 4.18 7.54
N GLY A 201 -11.36 4.40 8.24
CA GLY A 201 -12.17 3.33 8.80
C GLY A 201 -11.53 2.54 9.94
N VAL A 202 -10.44 3.05 10.53
CA VAL A 202 -9.74 2.37 11.62
C VAL A 202 -10.34 2.74 12.98
N GLU A 203 -10.91 1.77 13.70
CA GLU A 203 -11.38 1.94 15.08
C GLU A 203 -10.22 1.77 16.07
N LEU A 204 -9.78 2.86 16.70
CA LEU A 204 -8.62 2.87 17.61
C LEU A 204 -9.00 2.59 19.08
N HIS A 205 -8.18 1.75 19.74
CA HIS A 205 -8.26 1.39 21.16
C HIS A 205 -6.89 1.58 21.84
N THR A 206 -6.83 2.21 23.01
CA THR A 206 -5.57 2.32 23.77
C THR A 206 -5.18 1.02 24.44
N ALA A 207 -3.90 0.66 24.31
CA ALA A 207 -3.30 -0.48 24.98
C ALA A 207 -1.80 -0.23 25.26
N SER A 208 -1.15 -1.25 25.81
CA SER A 208 0.29 -1.27 26.04
C SER A 208 0.83 -2.66 25.69
N ASP A 209 2.11 -2.74 25.33
CA ASP A 209 2.78 -4.03 25.15
C ASP A 209 3.06 -4.74 26.49
N SER A 210 3.75 -5.88 26.45
CA SER A 210 4.19 -6.58 27.66
C SER A 210 5.18 -5.79 28.52
N ASN A 211 5.87 -4.82 27.93
CA ASN A 211 6.89 -3.98 28.55
C ASN A 211 6.33 -2.62 29.00
N THR A 212 5.00 -2.44 28.97
CA THR A 212 4.26 -1.22 29.36
C THR A 212 4.43 -0.01 28.44
N SER A 213 4.98 -0.18 27.25
CA SER A 213 5.06 0.88 26.24
C SER A 213 3.67 1.18 25.66
N PRO A 214 3.26 2.46 25.57
CA PRO A 214 1.95 2.84 25.07
C PRO A 214 1.83 2.56 23.57
N LEU A 215 0.71 1.96 23.17
CA LEU A 215 0.37 1.66 21.78
C LEU A 215 -1.12 1.81 21.54
N LEU A 216 -1.53 1.78 20.28
CA LEU A 216 -2.94 1.74 19.88
C LEU A 216 -3.22 0.44 19.13
N VAL A 217 -4.39 -0.13 19.36
CA VAL A 217 -4.93 -1.25 18.59
C VAL A 217 -5.98 -0.68 17.64
N GLY A 218 -5.75 -0.78 16.34
CA GLY A 218 -6.72 -0.40 15.32
C GLY A 218 -7.48 -1.59 14.78
N LEU A 219 -8.78 -1.46 14.60
CA LEU A 219 -9.60 -2.45 13.90
C LEU A 219 -9.96 -1.89 12.52
N ALA A 220 -9.62 -2.62 11.47
CA ALA A 220 -9.93 -2.28 10.08
C ALA A 220 -10.79 -3.39 9.46
N SER A 221 -11.31 -3.16 8.25
CA SER A 221 -12.11 -4.20 7.58
C SER A 221 -11.30 -5.48 7.33
N GLY A 222 -9.99 -5.35 7.06
CA GLY A 222 -9.11 -6.48 6.76
C GLY A 222 -8.43 -7.13 7.96
N GLY A 223 -8.47 -6.54 9.16
CA GLY A 223 -7.78 -7.13 10.31
C GLY A 223 -7.59 -6.22 11.53
N VAL A 224 -6.67 -6.65 12.40
CA VAL A 224 -6.25 -5.93 13.62
C VAL A 224 -4.85 -5.37 13.44
N ALA A 225 -4.70 -4.07 13.62
CA ALA A 225 -3.43 -3.34 13.53
C ALA A 225 -2.92 -2.92 14.91
N ILE A 226 -1.60 -2.82 15.08
CA ILE A 226 -0.93 -2.22 16.22
C ILE A 226 -0.19 -0.97 15.74
N PHE A 227 -0.43 0.17 16.39
CA PHE A 227 0.22 1.44 16.09
C PHE A 227 1.08 1.92 17.26
N CYS A 228 2.28 2.40 16.94
CA CYS A 228 3.17 3.11 17.86
C CYS A 228 3.32 4.54 17.35
N ASN A 229 2.99 5.54 18.17
CA ASN A 229 3.01 6.96 17.77
C ASN A 229 2.23 7.24 16.47
N MET A 230 1.07 6.60 16.28
CA MET A 230 0.24 6.66 15.07
C MET A 230 0.82 6.00 13.82
N ILE A 231 2.00 5.37 13.91
CA ILE A 231 2.61 4.61 12.81
C ILE A 231 2.23 3.14 12.97
N CYS A 232 1.71 2.50 11.92
CA CYS A 232 1.37 1.09 11.94
C CYS A 232 2.63 0.23 12.08
N SER A 233 2.78 -0.44 13.23
CA SER A 233 3.92 -1.30 13.55
C SER A 233 3.68 -2.76 13.19
N SER A 234 2.43 -3.23 13.24
CA SER A 234 2.08 -4.61 12.90
C SER A 234 0.63 -4.69 12.45
N PHE A 235 0.33 -5.59 11.52
CA PHE A 235 -1.02 -5.85 11.04
C PHE A 235 -1.30 -7.35 11.01
N PHE A 236 -2.46 -7.75 11.53
CA PHE A 236 -2.89 -9.14 11.62
C PHE A 236 -4.20 -9.31 10.82
N PRO A 237 -4.13 -9.86 9.60
CA PRO A 237 -5.32 -10.13 8.79
C PRO A 237 -6.30 -11.06 9.53
N TRP A 238 -7.60 -10.85 9.36
CA TRP A 238 -8.62 -11.69 9.99
C TRP A 238 -8.41 -13.19 9.72
N VAL A 239 -8.09 -13.54 8.46
CA VAL A 239 -7.81 -14.91 8.01
C VAL A 239 -6.64 -15.59 8.74
N ASN A 240 -5.72 -14.80 9.30
CA ASN A 240 -4.55 -15.31 10.03
C ASN A 240 -4.80 -15.39 11.53
N ILE A 241 -5.92 -14.88 12.04
CA ILE A 241 -6.25 -14.91 13.46
C ILE A 241 -7.13 -16.13 13.73
N ILE A 242 -6.57 -17.13 14.40
CA ILE A 242 -7.33 -18.33 14.82
C ILE A 242 -8.30 -17.95 15.95
N LYS A 243 -7.82 -17.12 16.87
CA LYS A 243 -8.52 -16.89 18.14
C LYS A 243 -8.16 -15.57 18.77
N ILE A 244 -9.19 -14.88 19.23
CA ILE A 244 -9.07 -13.69 20.07
C ILE A 244 -9.69 -13.98 21.43
N SER A 245 -8.91 -13.76 22.48
CA SER A 245 -9.36 -13.97 23.86
C SER A 245 -8.85 -12.87 24.78
N PHE A 246 -9.44 -12.78 25.97
CA PHE A 246 -8.97 -11.84 26.98
C PHE A 246 -9.07 -12.42 28.38
N LYS A 247 -8.18 -11.98 29.26
CA LYS A 247 -8.14 -12.34 30.68
C LYS A 247 -7.76 -11.12 31.51
N ARG A 248 -8.72 -10.64 32.33
CA ARG A 248 -8.59 -9.38 33.09
C ARG A 248 -8.26 -8.21 32.15
N LYS A 249 -7.04 -7.66 32.23
CA LYS A 249 -6.54 -6.57 31.39
C LYS A 249 -5.77 -7.07 30.16
N ARG A 250 -5.46 -8.36 30.08
CA ARG A 250 -4.64 -8.92 29.00
C ARG A 250 -5.53 -9.34 27.84
N PHE A 251 -5.20 -8.86 26.65
CA PHE A 251 -5.81 -9.19 25.38
C PHE A 251 -4.85 -10.06 24.58
N LEU A 252 -5.35 -11.14 23.99
CA LEU A 252 -4.53 -12.19 23.37
C LEU A 252 -5.06 -12.46 21.96
N ILE A 253 -4.16 -12.36 20.98
CA ILE A 253 -4.42 -12.69 19.57
C ILE A 253 -3.55 -13.90 19.23
N GLN A 254 -4.17 -15.02 18.92
CA GLN A 254 -3.49 -16.25 18.50
C GLN A 254 -3.54 -16.35 16.99
N LEU A 255 -2.36 -16.43 16.37
CA LEU A 255 -2.17 -16.43 14.93
C LEU A 255 -1.96 -17.83 14.39
N ARG A 256 -2.34 -18.03 13.14
CA ARG A 256 -2.09 -19.27 12.38
C ARG A 256 -0.59 -19.49 12.23
N ARG A 257 -0.16 -20.75 12.37
CA ARG A 257 1.24 -21.17 12.23
C ARG A 257 1.76 -20.82 10.84
N LYS A 258 2.98 -20.29 10.76
CA LYS A 258 3.69 -20.16 9.48
C LYS A 258 4.40 -21.48 9.14
N HIS A 259 4.66 -21.70 7.85
CA HIS A 259 5.34 -22.90 7.38
C HIS A 259 6.75 -23.00 8.01
N GLY A 260 7.02 -24.06 8.77
CA GLY A 260 8.29 -24.28 9.48
C GLY A 260 8.28 -23.97 10.99
N GLU A 261 7.22 -23.40 11.55
CA GLU A 261 7.11 -23.12 12.99
C GLU A 261 6.53 -24.30 13.79
N THR A 262 7.09 -24.57 14.97
CA THR A 262 6.67 -25.68 15.84
C THR A 262 5.51 -25.32 16.78
N GLN A 263 5.18 -24.03 16.95
CA GLN A 263 4.13 -23.54 17.86
C GLN A 263 3.34 -22.36 17.28
N ASP A 264 2.11 -22.14 17.77
CA ASP A 264 1.28 -20.99 17.41
C ASP A 264 1.89 -19.70 17.98
N CYS A 265 1.92 -18.64 17.16
CA CYS A 265 2.33 -17.31 17.62
C CYS A 265 1.19 -16.63 18.39
N VAL A 266 1.47 -16.11 19.59
CA VAL A 266 0.48 -15.41 20.43
C VAL A 266 0.96 -13.99 20.73
N VAL A 267 0.19 -13.01 20.27
CA VAL A 267 0.40 -11.60 20.58
C VAL A 267 -0.36 -11.25 21.85
N SER A 268 0.34 -10.68 22.84
CA SER A 268 -0.23 -10.30 24.15
C SER A 268 -0.16 -8.80 24.36
N LEU A 269 -1.32 -8.17 24.58
CA LEU A 269 -1.48 -6.75 24.85
C LEU A 269 -2.11 -6.53 26.23
N VAL A 270 -1.85 -5.37 26.84
CA VAL A 270 -2.40 -4.98 28.14
C VAL A 270 -3.24 -3.71 27.98
N LEU A 271 -4.52 -3.78 28.32
CA LEU A 271 -5.43 -2.64 28.28
C LEU A 271 -5.57 -1.96 29.65
N PRO A 272 -5.97 -0.68 29.73
CA PRO A 272 -6.04 0.07 30.99
C PRO A 272 -6.89 -0.60 32.08
N CYS A 273 -8.02 -1.20 31.70
CA CYS A 273 -8.89 -1.93 32.64
C CYS A 273 -9.62 -3.11 31.98
N PRO A 274 -10.19 -4.04 32.77
CA PRO A 274 -10.92 -5.19 32.22
C PRO A 274 -12.13 -4.81 31.35
N ARG A 275 -12.72 -3.63 31.61
CA ARG A 275 -13.85 -3.12 30.82
C ARG A 275 -13.42 -2.74 29.40
N THR A 276 -12.31 -2.01 29.25
CA THR A 276 -11.78 -1.64 27.92
C THR A 276 -11.28 -2.88 27.17
N CYS A 277 -10.65 -3.82 27.87
CA CYS A 277 -10.26 -5.12 27.32
C CYS A 277 -11.45 -5.90 26.74
N LYS A 278 -12.55 -6.00 27.50
CA LYS A 278 -13.79 -6.63 27.03
C LYS A 278 -14.45 -5.85 25.88
N ASN A 279 -14.31 -4.52 25.85
CA ASN A 279 -14.86 -3.72 24.76
C ASN A 279 -14.09 -3.94 23.46
N LEU A 280 -12.75 -3.87 23.48
CA LEU A 280 -11.91 -4.19 22.33
C LEU A 280 -12.20 -5.61 21.80
N TRP A 281 -12.26 -6.60 22.69
CA TRP A 281 -12.61 -7.97 22.30
C TRP A 281 -13.97 -8.07 21.58
N ARG A 282 -14.99 -7.37 22.07
CA ARG A 282 -16.28 -7.32 21.38
C ARG A 282 -16.17 -6.62 20.02
N SER A 283 -15.50 -5.47 19.96
CA SER A 283 -15.31 -4.77 18.69
C SER A 283 -14.60 -5.66 17.66
N CYS A 284 -13.59 -6.44 18.06
CA CYS A 284 -12.95 -7.43 17.17
C CYS A 284 -13.95 -8.49 16.67
N VAL A 285 -14.75 -9.06 17.57
CA VAL A 285 -15.76 -10.06 17.20
C VAL A 285 -16.80 -9.46 16.26
N ASP A 286 -17.26 -8.25 16.52
CA ASP A 286 -18.26 -7.56 15.70
C ASP A 286 -17.69 -7.26 14.30
N HIS A 287 -16.44 -6.76 14.19
CA HIS A 287 -15.79 -6.49 12.91
C HIS A 287 -15.55 -7.77 12.12
N HIS A 288 -14.95 -8.78 12.75
CA HIS A 288 -14.74 -10.08 12.12
C HIS A 288 -16.06 -10.66 11.63
N SER A 289 -17.11 -10.67 12.47
CA SER A 289 -18.41 -11.20 12.09
C SER A 289 -19.04 -10.41 10.94
N PHE A 290 -18.93 -9.08 10.95
CA PHE A 290 -19.48 -8.23 9.89
C PHE A 290 -18.82 -8.51 8.54
N PHE A 291 -17.48 -8.49 8.48
CA PHE A 291 -16.74 -8.64 7.22
C PHE A 291 -16.65 -10.09 6.74
N HIS A 292 -16.69 -11.10 7.63
CA HIS A 292 -16.79 -12.50 7.22
C HIS A 292 -18.23 -12.98 6.92
N SER A 293 -19.28 -12.40 7.51
CA SER A 293 -20.65 -12.88 7.22
C SER A 293 -21.16 -12.42 5.85
N LYS A 294 -20.64 -11.30 5.31
CA LYS A 294 -20.92 -10.88 3.94
C LYS A 294 -20.26 -11.78 2.89
N SER A 295 -19.27 -12.58 3.29
CA SER A 295 -18.72 -13.63 2.45
C SER A 295 -19.68 -14.82 2.23
N ALA A 296 -20.87 -14.81 2.85
CA ALA A 296 -21.73 -15.99 2.90
C ALA A 296 -23.09 -15.88 2.18
N HIS A 297 -23.52 -14.71 1.69
CA HIS A 297 -24.88 -14.55 1.13
C HIS A 297 -24.95 -13.56 -0.04
N SER A 298 -25.10 -14.08 -1.26
CA SER A 298 -25.62 -13.35 -2.43
C SER A 298 -27.16 -13.19 -2.33
N PRO A 299 -27.75 -12.02 -2.64
CA PRO A 299 -29.19 -11.79 -2.51
C PRO A 299 -29.93 -12.18 -3.79
N HIS A 300 -30.45 -13.40 -3.86
CA HIS A 300 -31.51 -13.71 -4.83
C HIS A 300 -32.87 -13.20 -4.33
N HIS A 301 -33.41 -12.20 -5.03
CA HIS A 301 -34.82 -11.84 -4.98
C HIS A 301 -35.70 -13.07 -5.22
N THR A 302 -36.57 -13.42 -4.27
CA THR A 302 -37.73 -14.26 -4.57
C THR A 302 -39.00 -13.69 -3.93
N ASN A 303 -40.00 -13.58 -4.80
CA ASN A 303 -41.34 -13.10 -4.54
C ASN A 303 -42.04 -13.92 -3.44
N LEU A 304 -42.65 -13.23 -2.49
CA LEU A 304 -43.63 -13.77 -1.55
C LEU A 304 -44.86 -14.27 -2.32
N LYS A 305 -45.11 -15.57 -2.31
CA LYS A 305 -46.46 -16.14 -2.35
C LYS A 305 -46.78 -16.80 -1.01
N VAL A 306 -47.83 -16.29 -0.39
CA VAL A 306 -48.42 -16.72 0.88
C VAL A 306 -49.14 -18.05 0.70
N MET A 307 -48.89 -19.02 1.59
CA MET A 307 -49.98 -19.85 2.15
C MET A 307 -49.54 -20.57 3.45
N GLY A 308 -50.16 -20.17 4.56
CA GLY A 308 -50.60 -21.06 5.65
C GLY A 308 -49.57 -21.62 6.65
N GLY A 309 -49.54 -21.01 7.84
CA GLY A 309 -49.61 -21.77 9.10
C GLY A 309 -48.32 -22.07 9.87
N MET A 310 -48.32 -21.57 11.12
CA MET A 310 -47.56 -22.00 12.30
C MET A 310 -46.10 -21.53 12.45
N GLU A 311 -45.94 -20.58 13.38
CA GLU A 311 -44.69 -20.32 14.11
C GLU A 311 -44.14 -21.59 14.76
N TRP A 312 -42.84 -21.82 14.60
CA TRP A 312 -42.02 -22.55 15.57
C TRP A 312 -40.64 -21.91 15.67
N ASN A 313 -40.35 -21.33 16.85
CA ASN A 313 -38.98 -21.17 17.32
C ASN A 313 -38.33 -22.56 17.50
N PRO A 314 -37.04 -22.70 17.23
CA PRO A 314 -36.23 -23.51 18.15
C PRO A 314 -34.84 -22.95 18.44
N VAL A 315 -34.52 -22.95 19.74
CA VAL A 315 -33.17 -23.03 20.28
C VAL A 315 -32.62 -24.44 20.04
N GLY A 316 -31.45 -24.54 19.40
CA GLY A 316 -30.40 -25.52 19.68
C GLY A 316 -30.51 -26.93 19.08
N ARG A 317 -29.64 -27.23 18.12
CA ARG A 317 -28.74 -28.40 18.15
C ARG A 317 -27.65 -28.28 17.09
N GLY A 318 -26.45 -28.72 17.46
CA GLY A 318 -25.23 -28.55 16.69
C GLY A 318 -25.21 -29.31 15.37
N SER A 319 -24.48 -28.74 14.43
CA SER A 319 -23.86 -29.45 13.31
C SER A 319 -22.42 -28.95 13.19
N SER A 320 -21.50 -29.89 13.04
CA SER A 320 -20.06 -29.72 13.04
C SER A 320 -19.54 -29.56 11.63
N SER A 321 -19.13 -28.35 11.26
CA SER A 321 -17.96 -28.01 10.42
C SER A 321 -18.17 -26.62 9.83
N SER A 322 -17.64 -25.60 10.49
CA SER A 322 -17.41 -24.27 9.91
C SER A 322 -16.32 -23.61 10.74
N GLU A 323 -15.30 -23.05 10.09
CA GLU A 323 -14.22 -22.31 10.73
C GLU A 323 -14.76 -21.07 11.46
N HIS A 324 -15.23 -21.26 12.70
CA HIS A 324 -15.58 -20.18 13.60
C HIS A 324 -14.36 -19.77 14.41
N LEU A 325 -14.07 -18.46 14.45
CA LEU A 325 -13.15 -17.86 15.42
C LEU A 325 -13.48 -18.37 16.83
N GLU A 326 -12.53 -19.04 17.50
CA GLU A 326 -12.80 -19.62 18.82
C GLU A 326 -12.95 -18.53 19.91
N THR A 327 -14.15 -18.06 20.16
CA THR A 327 -14.39 -17.06 21.21
C THR A 327 -14.65 -17.71 22.56
N LYS A 328 -13.69 -17.69 23.50
CA LYS A 328 -13.91 -18.11 24.90
C LYS A 328 -13.51 -17.01 25.88
N SER A 329 -14.47 -16.54 26.70
CA SER A 329 -14.16 -15.84 27.94
C SER A 329 -13.63 -16.85 28.95
N LEU A 330 -12.38 -16.72 29.40
CA LEU A 330 -11.81 -17.64 30.38
C LEU A 330 -12.50 -17.44 31.74
N PRO A 331 -13.05 -18.48 32.38
CA PRO A 331 -13.64 -18.34 33.70
C PRO A 331 -12.57 -18.01 34.75
N SER A 332 -12.88 -17.10 35.66
CA SER A 332 -12.07 -16.85 36.85
C SER A 332 -12.31 -17.96 37.88
N ARG A 333 -11.32 -18.82 38.14
CA ARG A 333 -11.33 -19.69 39.33
C ARG A 333 -10.09 -19.46 40.18
N SER A 334 -10.34 -19.22 41.46
CA SER A 334 -9.37 -19.20 42.56
C SER A 334 -8.78 -20.60 42.80
N PRO A 335 -7.59 -20.73 43.44
CA PRO A 335 -6.92 -22.02 43.60
C PRO A 335 -7.52 -22.83 44.76
N PRO A 336 -7.57 -24.18 44.71
CA PRO A 336 -7.94 -24.99 45.87
C PRO A 336 -6.71 -25.47 46.65
N LEU A 337 -6.77 -25.35 47.97
CA LEU A 337 -5.92 -26.03 48.95
C LEU A 337 -6.36 -27.50 49.14
N THR A 338 -5.43 -28.33 49.59
CA THR A 338 -5.35 -29.81 49.67
C THR A 338 -6.19 -30.46 50.81
N PRO A 339 -6.01 -31.75 51.19
CA PRO A 339 -6.54 -33.00 50.57
C PRO A 339 -7.32 -33.90 51.59
N ASN A 340 -8.04 -34.96 51.16
CA ASN A 340 -8.03 -36.32 51.76
C ASN A 340 -9.20 -37.30 51.42
N TRP A 341 -8.81 -38.56 51.15
CA TRP A 341 -9.37 -39.88 51.51
C TRP A 341 -10.80 -40.35 51.12
N ARG A 342 -10.84 -41.32 50.18
CA ARG A 342 -11.29 -42.74 50.29
C ARG A 342 -12.05 -43.26 49.04
N SER A 343 -11.51 -44.31 48.43
CA SER A 343 -12.11 -45.22 47.43
C SER A 343 -13.13 -46.20 48.08
N PRO A 344 -13.72 -47.24 47.42
CA PRO A 344 -13.56 -47.74 46.03
C PRO A 344 -14.85 -48.32 45.33
N ARG A 345 -14.64 -48.92 44.13
CA ARG A 345 -15.44 -49.97 43.40
C ARG A 345 -16.35 -49.44 42.28
N ILE A 346 -16.50 -50.04 41.09
CA ILE A 346 -16.07 -51.32 40.49
C ILE A 346 -16.25 -51.27 38.95
N ARG A 347 -15.25 -51.81 38.22
CA ARG A 347 -15.22 -52.65 36.99
C ARG A 347 -15.79 -52.25 35.61
N HIS A 348 -14.90 -52.57 34.64
CA HIS A 348 -15.05 -53.16 33.28
C HIS A 348 -15.64 -52.26 32.18
N GLY A 349 -15.02 -52.05 31.02
CA GLY A 349 -13.89 -52.71 30.34
C GLY A 349 -14.32 -53.09 28.91
N ALA A 350 -13.65 -52.59 27.87
CA ALA A 350 -13.39 -53.29 26.59
C ALA A 350 -12.66 -52.39 25.57
N ARG A 351 -11.79 -53.04 24.79
CA ARG A 351 -10.84 -52.55 23.77
C ARG A 351 -11.50 -52.24 22.42
N LYS A 352 -10.92 -51.24 21.71
CA LYS A 352 -10.47 -51.14 20.28
C LYS A 352 -11.04 -52.13 19.23
N PRO A 353 -11.13 -51.79 17.91
CA PRO A 353 -10.07 -51.09 17.15
C PRO A 353 -10.50 -50.14 15.98
N ARG A 354 -9.51 -49.45 15.39
CA ARG A 354 -9.56 -48.80 14.06
C ARG A 354 -9.63 -49.87 12.94
N PRO A 355 -10.08 -49.48 11.74
CA PRO A 355 -9.19 -49.57 10.57
C PRO A 355 -9.30 -48.38 9.59
N SER A 356 -8.54 -48.49 8.51
CA SER A 356 -8.04 -47.49 7.56
C SER A 356 -8.76 -47.44 6.20
N SER A 357 -8.58 -46.30 5.51
CA SER A 357 -8.36 -46.06 4.06
C SER A 357 -9.47 -46.30 3.00
N VAL A 358 -9.44 -45.38 2.01
CA VAL A 358 -9.82 -45.44 0.57
C VAL A 358 -11.10 -44.70 0.10
N GLU A 359 -10.84 -43.53 -0.51
CA GLU A 359 -11.30 -42.90 -1.79
C GLU A 359 -12.75 -42.90 -2.35
N LEU A 360 -13.11 -41.67 -2.82
CA LEU A 360 -14.00 -41.18 -3.91
C LEU A 360 -15.49 -41.59 -4.00
N ASN A 361 -16.43 -40.63 -3.86
CA ASN A 361 -17.00 -39.80 -4.95
C ASN A 361 -18.23 -38.95 -4.50
N ASN A 362 -18.35 -37.75 -5.10
CA ASN A 362 -19.51 -36.85 -5.36
C ASN A 362 -20.72 -36.78 -4.41
N ASP A 363 -21.01 -35.58 -3.87
CA ASP A 363 -22.03 -34.67 -4.44
C ASP A 363 -22.15 -33.32 -3.69
N LEU A 364 -22.12 -32.25 -4.49
CA LEU A 364 -22.79 -30.95 -4.37
C LEU A 364 -23.40 -30.51 -3.01
N ARG A 365 -22.94 -29.36 -2.48
CA ARG A 365 -23.67 -28.06 -2.52
C ARG A 365 -22.96 -26.96 -1.74
N ASP A 366 -22.89 -25.80 -2.41
CA ASP A 366 -22.95 -24.40 -1.96
C ASP A 366 -22.04 -23.94 -0.82
N LEU A 367 -21.42 -22.76 -1.04
CA LEU A 367 -21.07 -21.68 -0.09
C LEU A 367 -19.92 -20.88 -0.76
N SER A 368 -20.23 -19.86 -1.57
CA SER A 368 -20.55 -18.46 -1.20
C SER A 368 -19.29 -17.58 -1.10
N GLU A 369 -19.32 -16.51 -1.91
CA GLU A 369 -18.29 -15.54 -2.27
C GLU A 369 -17.85 -14.63 -1.12
N GLY A 370 -16.54 -14.47 -0.90
CA GLY A 370 -15.96 -13.52 0.06
C GLY A 370 -15.05 -12.48 -0.57
N GLU A 371 -15.47 -11.22 -0.49
CA GLU A 371 -14.79 -10.02 -1.00
C GLU A 371 -13.51 -9.68 -0.19
N ASP A 372 -12.35 -9.60 -0.84
CA ASP A 372 -11.07 -9.15 -0.25
C ASP A 372 -10.61 -7.81 -0.86
N VAL A 373 -10.48 -6.76 -0.03
CA VAL A 373 -10.01 -5.42 -0.45
C VAL A 373 -8.90 -4.92 0.49
N PHE A 374 -7.74 -4.58 -0.10
CA PHE A 374 -6.48 -4.24 0.56
C PHE A 374 -6.34 -2.75 0.95
N TYR A 375 -5.73 -2.48 2.12
CA TYR A 375 -5.33 -1.16 2.62
C TYR A 375 -3.83 -0.90 2.39
N THR A 376 -3.45 0.30 1.92
CA THR A 376 -2.06 0.75 1.77
C THR A 376 -1.62 1.59 2.98
N TYR A 377 -0.59 1.14 3.71
CA TYR A 377 0.05 1.90 4.80
C TYR A 377 1.29 2.65 4.29
N ARG A 378 1.51 3.88 4.79
CA ARG A 378 2.71 4.70 4.56
C ARG A 378 3.25 5.10 5.93
N ALA A 379 4.52 4.80 6.21
CA ALA A 379 5.23 5.31 7.38
C ALA A 379 6.30 6.32 6.92
N GLU A 380 6.32 7.50 7.53
CA GLU A 380 7.38 8.50 7.35
C GLU A 380 8.56 8.23 8.32
N CYS A 381 9.78 8.38 7.80
CA CYS A 381 11.05 8.19 8.50
C CYS A 381 11.23 9.10 9.72
N CYS A 382 11.59 8.50 10.86
CA CYS A 382 12.24 9.22 11.95
C CYS A 382 13.72 9.49 11.62
N PHE A 383 14.12 10.75 11.79
CA PHE A 383 15.49 11.16 12.05
C PHE A 383 16.11 10.31 13.17
N CYS A 384 17.19 9.60 12.88
CA CYS A 384 18.32 9.27 13.77
C CYS A 384 19.20 8.23 13.07
N VAL A 385 20.26 8.65 12.36
CA VAL A 385 21.64 8.11 12.43
C VAL A 385 22.47 8.96 11.46
N LEU A 386 23.05 10.05 11.97
CA LEU A 386 24.19 10.70 11.33
C LEU A 386 25.02 11.37 12.42
N LYS A 387 25.89 10.57 13.04
CA LYS A 387 27.05 11.05 13.77
C LYS A 387 28.28 10.29 13.27
N SER A 388 29.14 11.08 12.60
CA SER A 388 30.56 10.90 12.32
C SER A 388 31.06 9.61 11.64
N ALA A 389 31.37 9.73 10.34
CA ALA A 389 32.72 9.46 9.84
C ALA A 389 32.94 10.31 8.57
N LEU A 390 33.95 11.19 8.62
CA LEU A 390 34.35 12.15 7.58
C LEU A 390 34.99 11.45 6.36
N GLY A 391 34.83 12.06 5.17
CA GLY A 391 35.65 11.84 3.97
C GLY A 391 34.92 12.15 2.67
N ASP A 392 34.79 13.44 2.35
CA ASP A 392 33.99 14.03 1.27
C ASP A 392 34.68 14.04 -0.11
N GLY A 393 33.88 14.23 -1.16
CA GLY A 393 34.32 14.51 -2.51
C GLY A 393 33.16 15.09 -3.34
N ASP A 394 32.88 16.37 -3.14
CA ASP A 394 32.22 17.32 -4.06
C ASP A 394 30.81 17.83 -3.71
N LEU A 395 30.25 17.51 -2.53
CA LEU A 395 28.99 18.12 -2.07
C LEU A 395 29.08 18.64 -0.64
N LEU A 396 28.99 19.96 -0.48
CA LEU A 396 29.02 20.61 0.83
C LEU A 396 27.59 20.88 1.32
N LEU A 397 27.30 20.46 2.55
CA LEU A 397 26.07 20.84 3.25
C LEU A 397 26.32 22.12 4.05
N ILE A 398 25.66 23.21 3.67
CA ILE A 398 25.73 24.51 4.33
C ILE A 398 24.43 24.75 5.11
N ARG A 399 24.54 25.13 6.38
CA ARG A 399 23.40 25.49 7.23
C ARG A 399 23.47 26.95 7.62
N ILE A 400 22.42 27.71 7.32
CA ILE A 400 22.38 29.16 7.50
C ILE A 400 21.20 29.50 8.40
N ALA A 401 21.47 30.16 9.52
CA ALA A 401 20.44 30.77 10.35
C ALA A 401 20.10 32.17 9.78
N PRO A 402 18.83 32.59 9.76
CA PRO A 402 18.45 33.91 9.29
C PRO A 402 18.91 35.02 10.25
N ASP A 403 19.10 36.25 9.74
CA ASP A 403 19.36 37.43 10.56
C ASP A 403 18.10 37.90 11.33
N HIS A 404 18.24 38.95 12.14
CA HIS A 404 17.13 39.55 12.90
C HIS A 404 15.97 40.05 12.01
N GLY A 405 16.18 40.21 10.69
CA GLY A 405 15.18 40.57 9.69
C GLY A 405 14.66 39.40 8.85
N GLY A 406 15.01 38.14 9.18
CA GLY A 406 14.57 36.95 8.46
C GLY A 406 15.25 36.74 7.11
N LYS A 407 16.40 37.36 6.87
CA LYS A 407 17.17 37.26 5.62
C LYS A 407 18.42 36.41 5.81
N PHE A 408 18.77 35.65 4.76
CA PHE A 408 19.98 34.81 4.75
C PHE A 408 21.17 35.52 4.09
N GLY A 409 20.93 36.47 3.17
CA GLY A 409 21.96 37.37 2.65
C GLY A 409 22.74 36.89 1.41
N PHE A 410 22.14 36.00 0.62
CA PHE A 410 22.64 35.59 -0.70
C PHE A 410 21.52 35.63 -1.75
N ASN A 411 21.89 35.73 -3.02
CA ASN A 411 21.00 35.68 -4.17
C ASN A 411 21.24 34.39 -4.96
N VAL A 412 20.18 33.89 -5.61
CA VAL A 412 20.24 32.73 -6.50
C VAL A 412 19.79 33.10 -7.91
N LYS A 413 20.30 32.42 -8.93
CA LYS A 413 19.87 32.50 -10.33
C LYS A 413 19.68 31.09 -10.90
N GLY A 414 18.86 30.96 -11.93
CA GLY A 414 18.54 29.67 -12.56
C GLY A 414 17.24 29.05 -12.06
N GLY A 415 16.91 27.88 -12.58
CA GLY A 415 15.61 27.22 -12.40
C GLY A 415 15.22 26.47 -13.68
N VAL A 416 14.32 25.49 -13.56
CA VAL A 416 13.92 24.65 -14.70
C VAL A 416 13.27 25.47 -15.82
N ASP A 417 12.54 26.52 -15.46
CA ASP A 417 11.90 27.50 -16.35
C ASP A 417 12.93 28.34 -17.13
N GLN A 418 14.10 28.57 -16.54
CA GLN A 418 15.22 29.30 -17.15
C GLN A 418 16.22 28.36 -17.84
N LYS A 419 15.95 27.04 -17.86
CA LYS A 419 16.81 25.98 -18.43
C LYS A 419 18.26 26.05 -17.98
N THR A 420 18.51 26.55 -16.78
CA THR A 420 19.84 26.73 -16.20
C THR A 420 19.85 26.20 -14.78
N PRO A 421 20.96 25.55 -14.34
CA PRO A 421 21.05 25.03 -12.98
C PRO A 421 20.96 26.16 -11.95
N LEU A 422 20.40 25.87 -10.79
CA LEU A 422 20.32 26.86 -9.72
C LEU A 422 21.71 27.10 -9.12
N VAL A 423 22.19 28.34 -9.21
CA VAL A 423 23.51 28.75 -8.72
C VAL A 423 23.40 29.94 -7.78
N ILE A 424 24.33 30.04 -6.83
CA ILE A 424 24.50 31.24 -6.00
C ILE A 424 25.04 32.35 -6.89
N SER A 425 24.29 33.44 -7.03
CA SER A 425 24.68 34.54 -7.91
C SER A 425 25.36 35.70 -7.18
N GLN A 426 25.11 35.84 -5.88
CA GLN A 426 25.72 36.89 -5.06
C GLN A 426 25.70 36.49 -3.58
N VAL A 427 26.74 36.81 -2.82
CA VAL A 427 26.75 36.62 -1.35
C VAL A 427 27.18 37.92 -0.67
N ASN A 428 26.40 38.41 0.29
CA ASN A 428 26.78 39.59 1.07
C ASN A 428 27.76 39.17 2.20
N PRO A 429 29.01 39.67 2.23
CA PRO A 429 30.02 39.26 3.21
C PRO A 429 29.61 39.47 4.67
N ASP A 430 28.85 40.53 4.96
CA ASP A 430 28.46 40.88 6.32
C ASP A 430 27.19 40.15 6.78
N SER A 431 26.58 39.32 5.93
CA SER A 431 25.33 38.62 6.19
C SER A 431 25.52 37.19 6.74
N PRO A 432 24.47 36.51 7.24
CA PRO A 432 24.58 35.14 7.74
C PRO A 432 25.19 34.16 6.72
N ALA A 433 24.86 34.30 5.44
CA ALA A 433 25.43 33.48 4.37
C ALA A 433 26.91 33.81 4.07
N GLY A 434 27.37 35.03 4.35
CA GLY A 434 28.78 35.41 4.21
C GLY A 434 29.65 34.94 5.39
N ARG A 435 29.04 34.68 6.54
CA ARG A 435 29.72 34.26 7.79
C ARG A 435 29.65 32.76 8.07
N VAL A 436 28.95 31.98 7.24
CA VAL A 436 28.79 30.53 7.42
C VAL A 436 30.07 29.77 7.04
N GLU A 437 30.39 28.71 7.79
CA GLU A 437 31.45 27.76 7.45
C GLU A 437 30.87 26.34 7.26
N PRO A 438 31.19 25.65 6.14
CA PRO A 438 32.03 26.10 5.02
C PRO A 438 31.39 27.26 4.23
N ARG A 439 32.22 28.14 3.65
CA ARG A 439 31.76 29.37 3.00
C ARG A 439 30.90 29.08 1.76
N LEU A 440 29.78 29.78 1.66
CA LEU A 440 28.97 29.85 0.45
C LEU A 440 29.59 30.86 -0.52
N LEU A 441 29.90 30.44 -1.75
CA LEU A 441 30.55 31.29 -2.75
C LEU A 441 29.63 31.58 -3.94
N GLU A 442 29.90 32.68 -4.63
CA GLU A 442 29.26 32.98 -5.90
C GLU A 442 29.69 31.94 -6.95
N GLY A 443 28.73 31.34 -7.63
CA GLY A 443 28.92 30.27 -8.61
C GLY A 443 28.64 28.85 -8.09
N ASP A 444 28.48 28.66 -6.78
CA ASP A 444 28.15 27.34 -6.21
C ASP A 444 26.78 26.86 -6.71
N GLN A 445 26.70 25.61 -7.14
CA GLN A 445 25.45 25.03 -7.62
C GLN A 445 24.66 24.44 -6.46
N VAL A 446 23.41 24.86 -6.28
CA VAL A 446 22.51 24.31 -5.26
C VAL A 446 21.83 23.07 -5.80
N VAL A 447 21.90 21.97 -5.05
CA VAL A 447 21.34 20.66 -5.43
C VAL A 447 20.10 20.34 -4.59
N LEU A 448 20.16 20.58 -3.27
CA LEU A 448 19.03 20.38 -2.37
C LEU A 448 18.78 21.60 -1.49
N ILE A 449 17.51 21.80 -1.11
CA ILE A 449 17.08 22.77 -0.11
C ILE A 449 16.27 22.04 0.96
N ASN A 450 16.77 21.98 2.20
CA ASN A 450 16.19 21.23 3.32
C ASN A 450 15.85 19.77 2.97
N GLY A 451 16.72 19.11 2.19
CA GLY A 451 16.52 17.73 1.75
C GLY A 451 15.53 17.56 0.60
N ARG A 452 14.98 18.66 0.06
CA ARG A 452 14.15 18.66 -1.15
C ARG A 452 15.02 18.86 -2.39
N ASP A 453 14.84 18.00 -3.39
CA ASP A 453 15.42 18.14 -4.73
C ASP A 453 14.77 19.31 -5.48
N ILE A 454 15.60 20.20 -6.04
CA ILE A 454 15.17 21.41 -6.74
C ILE A 454 15.29 21.33 -8.27
N SER A 455 15.73 20.19 -8.83
CA SER A 455 15.99 20.01 -10.27
C SER A 455 14.78 20.26 -11.18
N GLU A 456 13.58 19.91 -10.73
CA GLU A 456 12.31 20.06 -11.48
C GLU A 456 11.51 21.31 -11.05
N HIS A 457 12.10 22.21 -10.26
CA HIS A 457 11.40 23.37 -9.71
C HIS A 457 11.77 24.66 -10.44
N THR A 458 10.79 25.55 -10.58
CA THR A 458 10.99 26.88 -11.20
C THR A 458 11.77 27.80 -10.26
N HIS A 459 12.37 28.85 -10.82
CA HIS A 459 13.08 29.86 -10.05
C HIS A 459 12.26 30.38 -8.86
N ASP A 460 10.99 30.73 -9.10
CA ASP A 460 10.09 31.25 -8.07
C ASP A 460 9.77 30.22 -6.98
N GLN A 461 9.59 28.95 -7.34
CA GLN A 461 9.36 27.86 -6.39
C GLN A 461 10.59 27.64 -5.49
N VAL A 462 11.78 27.73 -6.07
CA VAL A 462 13.03 27.60 -5.33
C VAL A 462 13.24 28.77 -4.36
N VAL A 463 12.98 30.00 -4.80
CA VAL A 463 13.00 31.19 -3.93
C VAL A 463 11.96 31.06 -2.82
N MET A 464 10.79 30.50 -3.10
CA MET A 464 9.75 30.21 -2.11
C MET A 464 10.25 29.19 -1.06
N PHE A 465 10.95 28.11 -1.45
CA PHE A 465 11.51 27.15 -0.49
C PHE A 465 12.56 27.77 0.43
N ILE A 466 13.42 28.64 -0.10
CA ILE A 466 14.41 29.37 0.69
C ILE A 466 13.71 30.29 1.69
N ARG A 467 12.68 31.03 1.25
CA ARG A 467 11.90 31.92 2.12
C ARG A 467 11.13 31.14 3.19
N ALA A 468 10.48 30.04 2.84
CA ALA A 468 9.73 29.19 3.77
C ALA A 468 10.62 28.57 4.86
N SER A 469 11.93 28.47 4.63
CA SER A 469 12.90 27.96 5.60
C SER A 469 13.03 28.83 6.85
N ARG A 470 12.60 30.10 6.81
CA ARG A 470 12.53 30.97 8.00
C ARG A 470 11.33 30.69 8.91
N GLU A 471 10.31 30.01 8.37
CA GLU A 471 9.02 29.74 9.02
C GLU A 471 8.89 28.27 9.49
N SER A 472 9.90 27.43 9.23
CA SER A 472 9.94 26.02 9.63
C SER A 472 10.24 25.81 11.13
N HIS A 473 9.85 24.65 11.69
CA HIS A 473 10.16 24.27 13.08
C HIS A 473 11.67 24.26 13.41
N SER A 474 12.54 24.18 12.39
CA SER A 474 14.00 24.22 12.56
C SER A 474 14.61 25.61 12.53
N ARG A 475 13.94 26.62 11.93
CA ARG A 475 14.45 28.00 11.73
C ARG A 475 15.84 28.09 11.07
N GLU A 476 16.23 27.08 10.32
CA GLU A 476 17.52 26.98 9.62
C GLU A 476 17.28 26.62 8.15
N LEU A 477 18.09 27.19 7.27
CA LEU A 477 18.18 26.82 5.86
C LEU A 477 19.35 25.87 5.65
N ALA A 478 19.09 24.65 5.21
CA ALA A 478 20.10 23.67 4.82
C ALA A 478 20.21 23.58 3.29
N LEU A 479 21.35 23.94 2.73
CA LEU A 479 21.66 23.86 1.31
C LEU A 479 22.69 22.77 1.08
N LEU A 480 22.39 21.81 0.21
CA LEU A 480 23.42 20.92 -0.32
C LEU A 480 23.92 21.53 -1.62
N ILE A 481 25.20 21.94 -1.65
CA ILE A 481 25.81 22.64 -2.77
C ILE A 481 26.95 21.84 -3.38
N ARG A 482 27.22 22.07 -4.66
CA ARG A 482 28.43 21.64 -5.36
C ARG A 482 29.34 22.87 -5.52
N PRO A 483 30.53 22.90 -4.89
CA PRO A 483 31.44 24.04 -4.94
C PRO A 483 32.00 24.26 -6.35
N LEU A 484 32.18 25.51 -6.75
CA LEU A 484 32.90 25.83 -7.99
C LEU A 484 34.41 25.66 -7.78
N SER A 485 35.07 24.72 -8.45
CA SER A 485 36.54 24.64 -8.52
C SER A 485 37.06 24.38 -9.94
N LEU A 486 37.75 25.41 -10.46
CA LEU A 486 38.69 25.45 -11.60
C LEU A 486 38.22 24.93 -12.97
N THR A 487 37.19 25.53 -13.54
CA THR A 487 37.05 25.61 -14.99
C THR A 487 37.34 27.04 -15.46
N GLY A 488 38.53 27.27 -16.03
CA GLY A 488 38.85 28.53 -16.71
C GLY A 488 40.17 28.48 -17.49
N GLN A 489 40.09 28.80 -18.79
CA GLN A 489 41.13 28.93 -19.84
C GLN A 489 41.54 27.61 -20.52
N SER A 490 41.64 27.44 -21.85
CA SER A 490 41.33 28.24 -23.04
C SER A 490 41.42 27.30 -24.26
N HIS A 491 40.62 27.51 -25.30
CA HIS A 491 40.86 26.94 -26.63
C HIS A 491 42.06 27.65 -27.31
N ALA A 492 42.80 26.87 -28.11
CA ALA A 492 43.81 27.26 -29.11
C ALA A 492 45.21 27.72 -28.61
N ASP A 493 46.21 26.84 -28.71
CA ASP A 493 47.30 26.93 -29.71
C ASP A 493 48.48 25.99 -29.38
N ALA A 494 49.20 25.61 -30.44
CA ALA A 494 50.60 25.18 -30.48
C ALA A 494 50.99 23.72 -30.11
N LEU A 495 51.07 22.93 -31.20
CA LEU A 495 52.13 21.98 -31.56
C LEU A 495 53.46 22.09 -30.77
N LEU A 496 54.00 20.96 -30.30
CA LEU A 496 55.32 20.36 -30.67
C LEU A 496 55.72 19.22 -29.70
N LEU A 497 56.16 18.11 -30.29
CA LEU A 497 56.75 16.86 -29.73
C LEU A 497 58.08 17.09 -28.96
N PRO A 498 58.81 16.06 -28.44
CA PRO A 498 58.44 14.72 -27.93
C PRO A 498 59.10 14.37 -26.56
N GLY A 499 58.68 13.29 -25.89
CA GLY A 499 59.57 12.64 -24.90
C GLY A 499 58.93 11.67 -23.91
N GLN A 500 59.12 10.36 -24.18
CA GLN A 500 59.17 9.25 -23.22
C GLN A 500 57.85 8.69 -22.65
N SER A 501 57.27 7.80 -23.45
CA SER A 501 56.91 6.41 -23.12
C SER A 501 56.71 6.03 -21.64
N HIS A 502 55.45 5.82 -21.25
CA HIS A 502 55.03 4.53 -20.69
C HIS A 502 53.67 4.17 -21.29
N THR A 503 53.71 3.21 -22.21
CA THR A 503 52.57 2.45 -22.68
C THR A 503 52.01 1.63 -21.53
N ASP A 504 50.71 1.73 -21.26
CA ASP A 504 49.90 0.54 -21.04
C ASP A 504 48.48 0.76 -21.58
N ALA A 505 47.95 -0.32 -22.15
CA ALA A 505 47.01 -0.32 -23.25
C ALA A 505 45.55 -0.07 -22.85
N LEU A 506 44.85 0.63 -23.75
CA LEU A 506 43.41 0.53 -23.94
C LEU A 506 43.05 -0.93 -24.25
N LEU A 507 42.28 -1.58 -23.37
CA LEU A 507 41.76 -2.91 -23.64
C LEU A 507 40.46 -2.82 -24.45
N LEU A 508 40.54 -3.33 -25.67
CA LEU A 508 39.42 -3.74 -26.52
C LEU A 508 38.57 -4.84 -25.82
N PRO A 509 37.29 -4.97 -26.19
CA PRO A 509 36.37 -5.90 -25.54
C PRO A 509 36.73 -7.34 -25.90
N GLY A 510 37.18 -8.13 -24.92
CA GLY A 510 37.48 -9.55 -25.12
C GLY A 510 38.43 -10.21 -24.12
N GLN A 511 39.07 -9.47 -23.20
CA GLN A 511 39.95 -10.07 -22.20
C GLN A 511 39.78 -9.43 -20.81
N SER A 512 38.82 -9.93 -20.03
CA SER A 512 38.87 -9.93 -18.55
C SER A 512 37.77 -10.85 -17.99
N GLU A 513 37.83 -12.16 -18.29
CA GLU A 513 36.92 -13.16 -17.69
C GLU A 513 37.67 -14.22 -16.86
N ARG A 514 38.87 -13.92 -16.38
CA ARG A 514 39.59 -14.80 -15.45
C ARG A 514 40.02 -14.03 -14.22
N GLY A 515 39.29 -14.21 -13.12
CA GLY A 515 39.84 -14.00 -11.78
C GLY A 515 38.90 -13.44 -10.74
N GLN A 516 37.83 -12.73 -11.12
CA GLN A 516 37.00 -12.09 -10.10
C GLN A 516 36.14 -13.11 -9.34
N THR A 517 36.41 -13.25 -8.06
CA THR A 517 35.65 -14.11 -7.15
C THR A 517 34.31 -13.47 -6.81
N LEU A 518 33.36 -14.28 -6.31
CA LEU A 518 32.09 -13.74 -5.80
C LEU A 518 32.32 -12.71 -4.69
N GLU A 519 33.23 -13.00 -3.75
CA GLU A 519 33.56 -12.09 -2.65
C GLU A 519 34.09 -10.73 -3.15
N GLU A 520 34.99 -10.73 -4.14
CA GLU A 520 35.49 -9.51 -4.75
C GLU A 520 34.39 -8.71 -5.44
N SER A 521 33.48 -9.38 -6.17
CA SER A 521 32.34 -8.71 -6.80
C SER A 521 31.39 -8.07 -5.78
N MET A 522 31.18 -8.72 -4.62
CA MET A 522 30.35 -8.18 -3.54
C MET A 522 31.01 -7.00 -2.83
N LYS A 523 32.32 -7.07 -2.57
CA LYS A 523 33.09 -5.92 -2.05
C LYS A 523 33.07 -4.73 -3.00
N GLN A 524 33.18 -4.98 -4.31
CA GLN A 524 33.08 -3.94 -5.32
C GLN A 524 31.66 -3.35 -5.38
N LEU A 525 30.63 -4.20 -5.29
CA LEU A 525 29.23 -3.78 -5.26
C LEU A 525 28.94 -2.87 -4.05
N GLU A 526 29.38 -3.28 -2.85
CA GLU A 526 29.23 -2.51 -1.62
C GLU A 526 29.97 -1.18 -1.69
N ARG A 527 31.24 -1.18 -2.11
CA ARG A 527 32.02 0.04 -2.30
C ARG A 527 31.35 0.98 -3.28
N GLY A 528 30.90 0.47 -4.43
CA GLY A 528 30.29 1.28 -5.47
C GLY A 528 28.94 1.88 -5.09
N LEU A 529 28.20 1.24 -4.18
CA LEU A 529 27.00 1.81 -3.57
C LEU A 529 27.34 2.92 -2.57
N GLN A 530 28.37 2.72 -1.74
CA GLN A 530 28.83 3.72 -0.76
C GLN A 530 29.42 4.97 -1.43
N THR A 531 30.22 4.80 -2.48
CA THR A 531 30.85 5.91 -3.22
C THR A 531 29.91 6.56 -4.25
N GLY A 532 28.74 5.97 -4.51
CA GLY A 532 27.81 6.43 -5.55
C GLY A 532 28.26 6.15 -6.98
N THR A 533 29.43 5.55 -7.20
CA THR A 533 29.98 5.30 -8.55
C THR A 533 29.11 4.33 -9.35
N LEU A 534 28.45 3.36 -8.71
CA LEU A 534 27.53 2.46 -9.40
C LEU A 534 26.29 3.18 -9.94
N THR A 535 25.76 4.13 -9.18
CA THR A 535 24.63 4.95 -9.60
C THR A 535 25.02 5.80 -10.80
N PHE A 536 26.20 6.44 -10.74
CA PHE A 536 26.76 7.21 -11.85
C PHE A 536 26.96 6.34 -13.10
N HIS A 537 27.53 5.15 -12.98
CA HIS A 537 27.70 4.24 -14.12
C HIS A 537 26.37 3.75 -14.69
N PHE A 538 25.36 3.52 -13.85
CA PHE A 538 24.02 3.16 -14.29
C PHE A 538 23.34 4.30 -15.06
N GLU A 539 23.49 5.54 -14.61
CA GLU A 539 22.96 6.73 -15.28
C GLU A 539 23.61 6.97 -16.65
N ASN A 540 24.90 6.65 -16.77
CA ASN A 540 25.64 6.72 -18.03
C ASN A 540 25.48 5.48 -18.92
N LEU A 541 24.88 4.39 -18.42
CA LEU A 541 24.60 3.21 -19.22
C LEU A 541 23.52 3.55 -20.26
N TYR A 542 23.77 3.18 -21.52
CA TYR A 542 22.81 3.45 -22.59
C TYR A 542 21.41 2.95 -22.23
N ARG A 543 20.41 3.78 -22.49
CA ARG A 543 18.99 3.44 -22.29
C ARG A 543 18.47 2.55 -23.42
N ARG A 544 18.99 2.73 -24.62
CA ARG A 544 18.66 1.97 -25.83
C ARG A 544 19.95 1.55 -26.50
N LYS A 545 20.08 0.28 -26.90
CA LYS A 545 21.26 -0.22 -27.59
C LYS A 545 21.37 0.47 -28.96
N PRO A 546 22.50 1.14 -29.25
CA PRO A 546 22.74 1.70 -30.58
C PRO A 546 22.68 0.61 -31.65
N GLY A 547 22.07 0.93 -32.80
CA GLY A 547 21.96 0.03 -33.94
C GLY A 547 20.75 -0.91 -33.96
N LEU A 548 19.96 -0.99 -32.88
CA LEU A 548 18.71 -1.77 -32.88
C LEU A 548 17.50 -0.91 -33.25
N THR A 549 16.68 -1.38 -34.20
CA THR A 549 15.50 -0.69 -34.71
C THR A 549 14.23 -1.00 -33.89
N VAL A 550 13.23 -0.12 -33.98
CA VAL A 550 11.90 -0.26 -33.35
C VAL A 550 10.78 0.04 -34.37
N ALA A 551 11.07 -0.16 -35.66
CA ALA A 551 10.27 0.31 -36.78
C ALA A 551 8.85 -0.28 -36.77
N CYS A 552 8.70 -1.56 -36.43
CA CYS A 552 7.41 -2.24 -36.39
C CYS A 552 6.47 -1.60 -35.35
N ALA A 553 7.02 -1.22 -34.18
CA ALA A 553 6.27 -0.57 -33.11
C ALA A 553 5.80 0.85 -33.46
N CYS A 554 6.46 1.49 -34.43
CA CYS A 554 6.15 2.84 -34.90
C CYS A 554 5.20 2.87 -36.12
N LEU A 555 4.77 1.71 -36.62
CA LEU A 555 3.81 1.67 -37.72
C LEU A 555 2.47 2.29 -37.29
N PRO A 556 1.76 3.03 -38.18
CA PRO A 556 0.49 3.67 -37.86
C PRO A 556 -0.53 2.72 -37.20
N GLU A 557 -0.64 1.50 -37.70
CA GLU A 557 -1.54 0.44 -37.23
C GLU A 557 -1.14 -0.21 -35.89
N ASN A 558 0.04 0.12 -35.36
CA ASN A 558 0.57 -0.43 -34.12
C ASN A 558 0.72 0.62 -33.01
N THR A 559 0.62 1.91 -33.36
CA THR A 559 0.91 3.01 -32.44
C THR A 559 -0.08 3.07 -31.26
N ASP A 560 -1.35 2.71 -31.50
CA ASP A 560 -2.43 2.65 -30.51
C ASP A 560 -2.38 1.41 -29.60
N LYS A 561 -1.55 0.41 -29.95
CA LYS A 561 -1.25 -0.77 -29.13
C LYS A 561 -0.15 -0.52 -28.11
N ASN A 562 0.50 0.66 -28.15
CA ASN A 562 1.53 1.08 -27.21
C ASN A 562 0.93 1.91 -26.06
N ARG A 563 1.07 1.42 -24.82
CA ARG A 563 0.63 2.16 -23.63
C ARG A 563 1.43 3.45 -23.43
N TYR A 564 2.72 3.42 -23.78
CA TYR A 564 3.62 4.57 -23.70
C TYR A 564 4.31 4.75 -25.06
N LYS A 565 4.27 5.98 -25.59
CA LYS A 565 4.78 6.30 -26.93
C LYS A 565 6.29 6.10 -27.07
N ASP A 566 7.02 6.19 -25.96
CA ASP A 566 8.47 6.14 -25.87
C ASP A 566 9.01 4.78 -25.39
N VAL A 567 8.14 3.85 -24.96
CA VAL A 567 8.54 2.52 -24.50
C VAL A 567 8.17 1.48 -25.54
N LEU A 568 9.10 1.19 -26.44
CA LEU A 568 8.87 0.33 -27.61
C LEU A 568 9.83 -0.88 -27.61
N PRO A 569 9.36 -2.08 -28.05
CA PRO A 569 10.22 -3.25 -28.22
C PRO A 569 11.14 -3.09 -29.44
N TYR A 570 12.32 -3.71 -29.41
CA TYR A 570 13.15 -3.80 -30.62
C TYR A 570 12.54 -4.76 -31.63
N ASP A 571 12.73 -4.49 -32.92
CA ASP A 571 12.20 -5.35 -33.99
C ASP A 571 12.77 -6.77 -33.91
N VAL A 572 14.04 -6.91 -33.51
CA VAL A 572 14.75 -8.20 -33.44
C VAL A 572 14.32 -9.08 -32.27
N SER A 573 13.76 -8.49 -31.21
CA SER A 573 13.41 -9.20 -29.98
C SER A 573 11.92 -9.12 -29.64
N ARG A 574 11.10 -8.42 -30.43
CA ARG A 574 9.66 -8.33 -30.19
C ARG A 574 9.02 -9.72 -30.26
N VAL A 575 7.93 -9.89 -29.51
CA VAL A 575 7.04 -11.03 -29.72
C VAL A 575 6.28 -10.81 -31.03
N VAL A 576 6.25 -11.84 -31.87
CA VAL A 576 5.53 -11.84 -33.15
C VAL A 576 4.33 -12.77 -33.03
N LEU A 577 3.11 -12.22 -33.12
CA LEU A 577 1.87 -12.99 -33.04
C LEU A 577 1.51 -13.58 -34.41
N ARG A 578 0.82 -14.72 -34.42
CA ARG A 578 0.28 -15.29 -35.67
C ARG A 578 -1.00 -14.57 -36.09
N GLY A 579 -1.15 -14.31 -37.38
CA GLY A 579 -2.38 -13.78 -37.96
C GLY A 579 -2.18 -12.46 -38.70
N LYS A 580 -3.28 -11.71 -38.86
CA LYS A 580 -3.30 -10.45 -39.63
C LYS A 580 -2.59 -9.31 -38.89
N GLU A 581 -2.66 -9.30 -37.57
CA GLU A 581 -1.95 -8.35 -36.72
C GLU A 581 -0.87 -9.12 -35.95
N ASP A 582 0.40 -8.88 -36.26
CA ASP A 582 1.53 -9.61 -35.69
C ASP A 582 2.17 -8.89 -34.48
N TYR A 583 1.60 -7.77 -34.06
CA TYR A 583 2.22 -6.85 -33.11
C TYR A 583 1.57 -6.87 -31.73
N ILE A 584 2.42 -7.02 -30.71
CA ILE A 584 2.17 -6.70 -29.32
C ILE A 584 3.41 -6.04 -28.72
N ASN A 585 3.24 -5.07 -27.83
CA ASN A 585 4.37 -4.46 -27.12
C ASN A 585 4.91 -5.41 -26.02
N ALA A 586 5.69 -6.38 -26.46
CA ALA A 586 6.40 -7.35 -25.64
C ALA A 586 7.73 -7.74 -26.30
N SER A 587 8.70 -8.18 -25.49
CA SER A 587 10.03 -8.58 -25.96
C SER A 587 10.45 -9.91 -25.34
N HIS A 588 11.05 -10.79 -26.14
CA HIS A 588 11.80 -11.93 -25.67
C HIS A 588 13.06 -11.46 -24.93
N ILE A 589 13.26 -11.97 -23.73
CA ILE A 589 14.50 -11.78 -22.96
C ILE A 589 15.01 -13.16 -22.58
N THR A 590 16.22 -13.48 -23.01
CA THR A 590 16.93 -14.70 -22.64
C THR A 590 18.24 -14.34 -21.96
N VAL A 591 18.49 -14.95 -20.81
CA VAL A 591 19.72 -14.77 -20.03
C VAL A 591 20.21 -16.14 -19.58
N SER A 592 21.52 -16.37 -19.63
CA SER A 592 22.10 -17.68 -19.34
C SER A 592 23.19 -17.60 -18.27
N PRO A 593 22.83 -17.32 -16.99
CA PRO A 593 23.79 -17.41 -15.89
C PRO A 593 24.23 -18.88 -15.73
N VAL A 594 25.53 -19.15 -15.92
CA VAL A 594 26.16 -20.43 -15.55
C VAL A 594 25.53 -21.66 -16.23
N GLY A 595 25.08 -21.51 -17.47
CA GLY A 595 24.45 -22.60 -18.24
C GLY A 595 22.97 -22.85 -17.92
N VAL A 596 22.38 -22.13 -16.95
CA VAL A 596 20.93 -22.13 -16.70
C VAL A 596 20.28 -21.10 -17.62
N CYS A 597 19.45 -21.55 -18.57
CA CYS A 597 18.78 -20.65 -19.50
C CYS A 597 17.46 -20.12 -18.91
N LEU A 598 17.46 -18.87 -18.45
CA LEU A 598 16.26 -18.19 -17.98
C LEU A 598 15.63 -17.42 -19.14
N ARG A 599 14.40 -17.80 -19.51
CA ARG A 599 13.63 -17.15 -20.58
C ARG A 599 12.45 -16.38 -20.02
N TYR A 600 12.17 -15.22 -20.61
CA TYR A 600 11.09 -14.33 -20.25
C TYR A 600 10.45 -13.72 -21.50
N ILE A 601 9.19 -13.34 -21.36
CA ILE A 601 8.50 -12.38 -22.22
C ILE A 601 8.25 -11.13 -21.37
N ALA A 602 8.95 -10.04 -21.63
CA ALA A 602 8.74 -8.76 -20.95
C ALA A 602 7.73 -7.90 -21.71
N ALA A 603 6.55 -7.68 -21.14
CA ALA A 603 5.43 -6.99 -21.79
C ALA A 603 4.97 -5.74 -21.04
N GLN A 604 4.29 -4.83 -21.74
CA GLN A 604 3.52 -3.77 -21.08
C GLN A 604 2.27 -4.34 -20.37
N GLY A 605 1.69 -3.59 -19.44
CA GLY A 605 0.37 -3.89 -18.90
C GLY A 605 -0.69 -3.73 -19.99
N PRO A 606 -1.54 -4.74 -20.27
CA PRO A 606 -2.52 -4.69 -21.35
C PRO A 606 -3.39 -3.43 -21.33
N LEU A 607 -3.68 -2.89 -22.51
CA LEU A 607 -4.74 -1.91 -22.74
C LEU A 607 -6.06 -2.67 -22.99
N PRO A 608 -7.23 -2.02 -22.87
CA PRO A 608 -8.50 -2.67 -23.17
C PRO A 608 -8.50 -3.37 -24.53
N GLN A 609 -8.02 -2.69 -25.57
CA GLN A 609 -7.96 -3.21 -26.93
C GLN A 609 -6.84 -4.23 -27.20
N THR A 610 -5.90 -4.45 -26.26
CA THR A 610 -4.78 -5.39 -26.45
C THR A 610 -4.85 -6.62 -25.55
N CYS A 611 -5.96 -6.83 -24.83
CA CYS A 611 -6.12 -7.99 -23.95
C CYS A 611 -6.13 -9.31 -24.75
N THR A 612 -6.76 -9.31 -25.93
CA THR A 612 -6.77 -10.45 -26.84
C THR A 612 -5.37 -10.81 -27.32
N HIS A 613 -4.59 -9.82 -27.77
CA HIS A 613 -3.19 -10.03 -28.17
C HIS A 613 -2.33 -10.56 -27.01
N PHE A 614 -2.60 -10.11 -25.77
CA PHE A 614 -1.86 -10.58 -24.60
C PHE A 614 -2.11 -12.06 -24.32
N TRP A 615 -3.37 -12.51 -24.29
CA TRP A 615 -3.69 -13.93 -24.11
C TRP A 615 -3.23 -14.79 -25.28
N GLN A 616 -3.32 -14.27 -26.51
CA GLN A 616 -2.74 -14.90 -27.68
C GLN A 616 -1.23 -15.11 -27.52
N SER A 617 -0.50 -14.10 -27.03
CA SER A 617 0.91 -14.23 -26.69
C SER A 617 1.16 -15.32 -25.64
N VAL A 618 0.36 -15.37 -24.57
CA VAL A 618 0.49 -16.42 -23.53
C VAL A 618 0.30 -17.81 -24.13
N TRP A 619 -0.70 -17.98 -25.00
CA TRP A 619 -0.97 -19.24 -25.68
C TRP A 619 0.15 -19.65 -26.66
N GLU A 620 0.55 -18.75 -27.56
CA GLU A 620 1.52 -19.04 -28.62
C GLU A 620 2.93 -19.27 -28.07
N GLN A 621 3.31 -18.53 -27.04
CA GLN A 621 4.61 -18.66 -26.36
C GLN A 621 4.65 -19.81 -25.35
N ARG A 622 3.53 -20.52 -25.16
CA ARG A 622 3.38 -21.63 -24.21
C ARG A 622 3.77 -21.23 -22.78
N THR A 623 3.45 -19.99 -22.42
CA THR A 623 3.74 -19.46 -21.09
C THR A 623 2.78 -20.06 -20.08
N GLN A 624 3.31 -20.69 -19.03
CA GLN A 624 2.52 -21.28 -17.95
C GLN A 624 2.39 -20.35 -16.74
N THR A 625 3.26 -19.35 -16.63
CA THR A 625 3.27 -18.42 -15.49
C THR A 625 3.34 -16.97 -15.93
N ILE A 626 2.43 -16.15 -15.41
CA ILE A 626 2.39 -14.69 -15.61
C ILE A 626 2.78 -14.00 -14.31
N ILE A 627 3.71 -13.05 -14.38
CA ILE A 627 4.18 -12.23 -13.27
C ILE A 627 3.79 -10.77 -13.51
N MET A 628 2.85 -10.26 -12.73
CA MET A 628 2.38 -8.88 -12.77
C MET A 628 3.01 -8.09 -11.62
N LEU A 629 3.70 -6.99 -11.91
CA LEU A 629 4.41 -6.19 -10.90
C LEU A 629 3.79 -4.80 -10.73
N THR A 630 2.47 -4.68 -10.87
CA THR A 630 1.74 -3.40 -10.76
C THR A 630 0.32 -3.67 -10.28
N THR A 631 -0.30 -2.67 -9.65
CA THR A 631 -1.75 -2.63 -9.46
C THR A 631 -2.44 -2.16 -10.74
N LEU A 632 -3.76 -2.28 -10.82
CA LEU A 632 -4.52 -1.79 -11.97
C LEU A 632 -4.46 -0.26 -12.09
N THR A 633 -4.48 0.43 -10.95
CA THR A 633 -4.47 1.88 -10.83
C THR A 633 -3.46 2.35 -9.79
N GLU A 634 -2.71 3.39 -10.13
CA GLU A 634 -1.72 4.04 -9.27
C GLU A 634 -1.98 5.56 -9.32
N ARG A 635 -2.21 6.19 -8.16
CA ARG A 635 -2.66 7.59 -8.03
C ARG A 635 -3.84 7.97 -8.94
N GLY A 636 -4.85 7.10 -9.03
CA GLY A 636 -6.03 7.32 -9.87
C GLY A 636 -5.77 7.21 -11.39
N ARG A 637 -4.55 6.84 -11.81
CA ARG A 637 -4.22 6.60 -13.21
C ARG A 637 -4.14 5.11 -13.49
N THR A 638 -4.80 4.67 -14.56
CA THR A 638 -4.75 3.27 -15.00
C THR A 638 -3.37 2.89 -15.50
N LYS A 639 -2.76 1.87 -14.87
CA LYS A 639 -1.45 1.30 -15.21
C LYS A 639 -1.56 -0.01 -15.96
N CYS A 640 -2.62 -0.77 -15.69
CA CYS A 640 -2.93 -2.01 -16.38
C CYS A 640 -4.44 -2.12 -16.51
N HIS A 641 -4.94 -2.54 -17.67
CA HIS A 641 -6.33 -2.98 -17.76
C HIS A 641 -6.42 -4.38 -17.13
N GLN A 642 -7.54 -4.67 -16.48
CA GLN A 642 -7.79 -6.02 -15.98
C GLN A 642 -8.07 -6.92 -17.18
N TYR A 643 -7.15 -7.83 -17.46
CA TYR A 643 -7.25 -8.74 -18.60
C TYR A 643 -7.70 -10.14 -18.18
N TRP A 644 -8.20 -10.32 -16.95
CA TRP A 644 -8.69 -11.60 -16.45
C TRP A 644 -10.10 -11.43 -15.87
N PRO A 645 -10.95 -12.48 -15.92
CA PRO A 645 -12.21 -12.50 -15.20
C PRO A 645 -11.98 -12.70 -13.69
N HIS A 646 -12.90 -12.21 -12.86
CA HIS A 646 -12.91 -12.60 -11.45
C HIS A 646 -13.41 -14.04 -11.32
N PRO A 647 -12.91 -14.86 -10.38
CA PRO A 647 -13.56 -16.14 -10.11
C PRO A 647 -15.03 -15.93 -9.69
N PRO A 648 -15.99 -16.77 -10.14
CA PRO A 648 -15.86 -17.92 -11.05
C PRO A 648 -16.13 -17.56 -12.53
N GLU A 649 -16.11 -16.28 -12.88
CA GLU A 649 -16.41 -15.79 -14.21
C GLU A 649 -15.40 -16.29 -15.26
N VAL A 650 -15.87 -16.27 -16.51
CA VAL A 650 -15.14 -16.71 -17.68
C VAL A 650 -15.22 -15.61 -18.72
N SER A 651 -14.09 -15.26 -19.33
CA SER A 651 -13.99 -14.22 -20.35
C SER A 651 -13.41 -14.76 -21.65
N ASP A 652 -14.04 -14.38 -22.76
CA ASP A 652 -13.59 -14.74 -24.11
C ASP A 652 -12.72 -13.62 -24.70
N TYR A 653 -11.55 -14.00 -25.18
CA TYR A 653 -10.54 -13.16 -25.82
C TYR A 653 -10.22 -13.74 -27.20
N GLY A 654 -11.11 -13.46 -28.17
CA GLY A 654 -11.02 -14.06 -29.50
C GLY A 654 -11.31 -15.55 -29.46
N TYR A 655 -10.38 -16.38 -29.94
CA TYR A 655 -10.52 -17.85 -29.89
C TYR A 655 -10.08 -18.48 -28.57
N LEU A 656 -9.61 -17.67 -27.61
CA LEU A 656 -9.16 -18.11 -26.30
C LEU A 656 -10.18 -17.74 -25.23
N ARG A 657 -10.52 -18.71 -24.38
CA ARG A 657 -11.39 -18.54 -23.23
C ARG A 657 -10.56 -18.66 -21.96
N VAL A 658 -10.61 -17.64 -21.10
CA VAL A 658 -9.89 -17.60 -19.83
C VAL A 658 -10.90 -17.83 -18.73
N SER A 659 -10.66 -18.84 -17.89
CA SER A 659 -11.45 -19.11 -16.69
C SER A 659 -10.56 -18.93 -15.47
N CYS A 660 -11.03 -18.19 -14.46
CA CYS A 660 -10.31 -18.04 -13.19
C CYS A 660 -10.90 -18.97 -12.13
N HIS A 661 -10.07 -19.86 -11.60
CA HIS A 661 -10.49 -20.89 -10.64
C HIS A 661 -10.28 -20.47 -9.20
N SER A 662 -9.16 -19.80 -8.93
CA SER A 662 -8.81 -19.34 -7.60
C SER A 662 -8.08 -18.02 -7.65
N GLU A 663 -8.27 -17.23 -6.61
CA GLU A 663 -7.53 -16.02 -6.29
C GLU A 663 -7.17 -16.09 -4.80
N GLU A 664 -5.87 -16.17 -4.53
CA GLU A 664 -5.31 -16.28 -3.18
C GLU A 664 -4.42 -15.07 -2.92
N CYS A 665 -4.61 -14.42 -1.78
CA CYS A 665 -3.98 -13.15 -1.50
C CYS A 665 -3.06 -13.25 -0.27
N ASN A 666 -1.87 -12.65 -0.33
CA ASN A 666 -1.07 -12.37 0.86
C ASN A 666 -0.71 -10.87 0.93
N LEU A 667 0.09 -10.47 1.93
CA LEU A 667 0.44 -9.06 2.16
C LEU A 667 1.24 -8.43 1.01
N ALA A 668 1.95 -9.24 0.22
CA ALA A 668 2.90 -8.79 -0.79
C ALA A 668 2.42 -9.03 -2.22
N TYR A 669 1.69 -10.12 -2.47
CA TYR A 669 1.25 -10.54 -3.79
C TYR A 669 -0.05 -11.36 -3.79
N VAL A 670 -0.69 -11.41 -4.95
CA VAL A 670 -1.90 -12.18 -5.25
C VAL A 670 -1.56 -13.29 -6.23
N THR A 671 -2.00 -14.51 -5.98
CA THR A 671 -1.85 -15.68 -6.84
C THR A 671 -3.20 -16.03 -7.45
N ARG A 672 -3.26 -16.23 -8.76
CA ARG A 672 -4.45 -16.70 -9.47
C ARG A 672 -4.14 -17.95 -10.25
N GLN A 673 -5.10 -18.87 -10.32
CA GLN A 673 -5.04 -20.03 -11.20
C GLN A 673 -6.06 -19.88 -12.32
N PHE A 674 -5.58 -19.96 -13.55
CA PHE A 674 -6.40 -19.86 -14.74
C PHE A 674 -6.39 -21.17 -15.53
N THR A 675 -7.49 -21.47 -16.21
CA THR A 675 -7.47 -22.35 -17.40
C THR A 675 -7.68 -21.50 -18.64
N LEU A 676 -6.74 -21.61 -19.57
CA LEU A 676 -6.81 -21.04 -20.90
C LEU A 676 -7.28 -22.14 -21.87
N THR A 677 -8.45 -21.96 -22.47
CA THR A 677 -9.08 -22.93 -23.37
C THR A 677 -9.09 -22.40 -24.81
N HIS A 678 -8.57 -23.16 -25.76
CA HIS A 678 -8.68 -22.85 -27.17
C HIS A 678 -10.03 -23.33 -27.72
N THR A 679 -10.99 -22.41 -27.80
CA THR A 679 -12.40 -22.71 -28.11
C THR A 679 -12.62 -23.49 -29.41
N GLN A 680 -11.74 -23.33 -30.40
CA GLN A 680 -11.85 -24.05 -31.69
C GLN A 680 -11.19 -25.43 -31.70
N LEU A 681 -10.21 -25.68 -30.80
CA LEU A 681 -9.43 -26.93 -30.76
C LEU A 681 -9.80 -27.81 -29.56
N GLY A 682 -10.45 -27.24 -28.54
CA GLY A 682 -10.73 -27.90 -27.27
C GLY A 682 -9.50 -28.12 -26.39
N GLU A 683 -8.33 -27.59 -26.76
CA GLU A 683 -7.11 -27.70 -25.95
C GLU A 683 -7.19 -26.78 -24.73
N GLU A 684 -6.81 -27.29 -23.55
CA GLU A 684 -6.75 -26.54 -22.31
C GLU A 684 -5.33 -26.46 -21.75
N ARG A 685 -4.98 -25.33 -21.14
CA ARG A 685 -3.70 -25.12 -20.46
C ARG A 685 -3.92 -24.39 -19.15
N ALA A 686 -3.31 -24.91 -18.08
CA ALA A 686 -3.25 -24.20 -16.81
C ALA A 686 -2.25 -23.04 -16.91
N VAL A 687 -2.62 -21.89 -16.34
CA VAL A 687 -1.76 -20.71 -16.24
C VAL A 687 -1.82 -20.18 -14.81
N THR A 688 -0.66 -20.13 -14.15
CA THR A 688 -0.51 -19.48 -12.84
C THR A 688 -0.22 -17.99 -13.05
N HIS A 689 -0.85 -17.13 -12.27
CA HIS A 689 -0.64 -15.69 -12.34
C HIS A 689 -0.30 -15.11 -10.97
N LEU A 690 0.88 -14.51 -10.84
CA LEU A 690 1.40 -13.93 -9.61
C LEU A 690 1.48 -12.41 -9.76
N GLN A 691 0.69 -11.67 -8.99
CA GLN A 691 0.66 -10.22 -8.98
C GLN A 691 1.28 -9.64 -7.71
N TYR A 692 2.46 -9.06 -7.80
CA TYR A 692 3.08 -8.32 -6.71
C TYR A 692 2.42 -6.94 -6.54
N VAL A 693 1.79 -6.72 -5.39
CA VAL A 693 1.01 -5.50 -5.07
C VAL A 693 1.71 -4.58 -4.07
N ALA A 694 2.70 -5.09 -3.32
CA ALA A 694 3.46 -4.31 -2.34
C ALA A 694 4.63 -3.50 -2.94
N TRP A 695 4.54 -3.13 -4.23
CA TRP A 695 5.51 -2.22 -4.83
C TRP A 695 5.00 -0.78 -4.75
N PRO A 696 5.68 0.13 -4.05
CA PRO A 696 5.17 1.49 -3.84
C PRO A 696 5.17 2.35 -5.12
N ASP A 697 4.15 3.18 -5.23
CA ASP A 697 4.00 4.19 -6.27
C ASP A 697 5.12 5.24 -6.19
N HIS A 698 5.93 5.32 -7.25
CA HIS A 698 7.10 6.20 -7.42
C HIS A 698 8.35 5.83 -6.62
N GLY A 699 8.51 4.56 -6.24
CA GLY A 699 9.72 4.13 -5.54
C GLY A 699 10.06 2.66 -5.70
N VAL A 700 10.67 2.16 -4.65
CA VAL A 700 11.07 0.77 -4.43
C VAL A 700 10.58 0.40 -3.03
N PRO A 701 10.32 -0.89 -2.74
CA PRO A 701 10.04 -1.31 -1.37
C PRO A 701 11.14 -0.82 -0.41
N ASP A 702 10.76 -0.27 0.75
CA ASP A 702 11.72 0.20 1.76
C ASP A 702 12.54 -0.95 2.36
N ASP A 703 11.92 -2.13 2.45
CA ASP A 703 12.56 -3.37 2.85
C ASP A 703 12.41 -4.42 1.74
N PRO A 704 13.50 -5.08 1.31
CA PRO A 704 13.45 -6.05 0.22
C PRO A 704 12.88 -7.42 0.63
N SER A 705 12.53 -7.70 1.89
CA SER A 705 12.13 -9.04 2.35
C SER A 705 10.93 -9.59 1.60
N ASP A 706 9.85 -8.81 1.50
CA ASP A 706 8.64 -9.22 0.80
C ASP A 706 8.88 -9.42 -0.70
N PHE A 707 9.72 -8.56 -1.29
CA PHE A 707 10.16 -8.70 -2.67
C PHE A 707 11.00 -9.97 -2.87
N LEU A 708 11.92 -10.28 -1.96
CA LEU A 708 12.77 -11.49 -2.02
C LEU A 708 11.94 -12.77 -1.83
N LEU A 709 10.97 -12.75 -0.91
CA LEU A 709 10.00 -13.85 -0.73
C LEU A 709 9.19 -14.07 -2.01
N PHE A 710 8.75 -12.98 -2.64
CA PHE A 710 8.08 -13.05 -3.93
C PHE A 710 8.99 -13.61 -5.03
N VAL A 711 10.23 -13.13 -5.16
CA VAL A 711 11.18 -13.64 -6.15
C VAL A 711 11.41 -15.14 -5.96
N ASN A 712 11.54 -15.63 -4.72
CA ASN A 712 11.63 -17.06 -4.46
C ASN A 712 10.37 -17.82 -4.91
N SER A 713 9.18 -17.27 -4.64
CA SER A 713 7.92 -17.85 -5.11
C SER A 713 7.86 -17.91 -6.64
N VAL A 714 8.34 -16.87 -7.34
CA VAL A 714 8.47 -16.86 -8.81
C VAL A 714 9.40 -17.97 -9.29
N ARG A 715 10.54 -18.16 -8.64
CA ARG A 715 11.52 -19.21 -8.99
C ARG A 715 10.95 -20.61 -8.81
N GLU A 716 10.14 -20.83 -7.78
CA GLU A 716 9.46 -22.11 -7.52
C GLU A 716 8.45 -22.47 -8.62
N THR A 717 7.86 -21.48 -9.29
CA THR A 717 6.94 -21.71 -10.42
C THR A 717 7.63 -22.03 -11.75
N ARG A 718 8.96 -21.99 -11.83
CA ARG A 718 9.66 -22.30 -13.08
C ARG A 718 9.60 -23.80 -13.37
N THR A 719 8.94 -24.13 -14.47
CA THR A 719 8.79 -25.50 -14.96
C THR A 719 9.49 -25.66 -16.31
N GLY A 720 10.62 -26.39 -16.30
CA GLY A 720 11.37 -26.67 -17.52
C GLY A 720 11.86 -25.41 -18.24
N ASP A 721 11.74 -25.42 -19.57
CA ASP A 721 12.37 -24.45 -20.47
C ASP A 721 11.39 -23.35 -20.98
N THR A 722 10.18 -23.27 -20.41
CA THR A 722 9.14 -22.32 -20.83
C THR A 722 9.41 -20.90 -20.31
N PRO A 723 9.16 -19.84 -21.11
CA PRO A 723 9.37 -18.47 -20.67
C PRO A 723 8.33 -18.02 -19.63
N LEU A 724 8.75 -17.17 -18.68
CA LEU A 724 7.82 -16.45 -17.80
C LEU A 724 7.30 -15.18 -18.49
N MET A 725 6.00 -14.92 -18.44
CA MET A 725 5.41 -13.66 -18.94
C MET A 725 5.49 -12.63 -17.83
N VAL A 726 6.38 -11.65 -17.91
CA VAL A 726 6.58 -10.63 -16.86
C VAL A 726 6.12 -9.28 -17.36
N HIS A 727 5.25 -8.60 -16.62
CA HIS A 727 4.83 -7.25 -16.97
C HIS A 727 4.68 -6.36 -15.73
N CYS A 728 4.74 -5.05 -15.97
CA CYS A 728 4.27 -4.04 -15.00
C CYS A 728 3.34 -3.09 -15.75
N SER A 729 3.49 -1.77 -15.59
CA SER A 729 2.79 -0.81 -16.45
C SER A 729 3.48 -0.71 -17.82
N ALA A 730 4.75 -0.31 -17.85
CA ALA A 730 5.54 -0.14 -19.08
C ALA A 730 6.32 -1.41 -19.49
N GLY A 731 6.44 -2.38 -18.58
CA GLY A 731 7.21 -3.61 -18.81
C GLY A 731 8.72 -3.43 -18.80
N ILE A 732 9.25 -2.42 -18.09
CA ILE A 732 10.70 -2.10 -18.10
C ILE A 732 11.32 -1.86 -16.72
N GLY A 733 10.72 -1.03 -15.86
CA GLY A 733 11.31 -0.67 -14.57
C GLY A 733 11.30 -1.83 -13.56
N ARG A 734 10.11 -2.12 -13.01
CA ARG A 734 9.89 -3.20 -12.03
C ARG A 734 10.23 -4.58 -12.60
N THR A 735 9.88 -4.77 -13.87
CA THR A 735 10.23 -5.96 -14.66
C THR A 735 11.73 -6.19 -14.71
N GLY A 736 12.53 -5.14 -14.95
CA GLY A 736 13.99 -5.26 -14.97
C GLY A 736 14.59 -5.58 -13.61
N VAL A 737 14.04 -5.03 -12.53
CA VAL A 737 14.50 -5.33 -11.18
C VAL A 737 14.25 -6.80 -10.80
N LEU A 738 13.06 -7.35 -11.11
CA LEU A 738 12.76 -8.76 -10.88
C LEU A 738 13.75 -9.67 -11.62
N ILE A 739 13.94 -9.45 -12.92
CA ILE A 739 14.83 -10.28 -13.75
C ILE A 739 16.27 -10.17 -13.27
N THR A 740 16.75 -8.96 -12.94
CA THR A 740 18.09 -8.74 -12.40
C THR A 740 18.28 -9.47 -11.07
N MET A 741 17.30 -9.43 -10.17
CA MET A 741 17.37 -10.13 -8.89
C MET A 741 17.44 -11.65 -9.07
N GLU A 742 16.60 -12.22 -9.94
CA GLU A 742 16.59 -13.66 -10.20
C GLU A 742 17.92 -14.16 -10.83
N MET A 743 18.47 -13.38 -11.76
CA MET A 743 19.80 -13.65 -12.32
C MET A 743 20.89 -13.59 -11.25
N ALA A 744 20.86 -12.57 -10.38
CA ALA A 744 21.81 -12.44 -9.30
C ALA A 744 21.72 -13.60 -8.30
N LEU A 745 20.52 -14.06 -7.94
CA LEU A 745 20.34 -15.23 -7.09
C LEU A 745 20.95 -16.50 -7.71
N THR A 746 20.76 -16.71 -9.01
CA THR A 746 21.32 -17.87 -9.73
C THR A 746 22.86 -17.83 -9.74
N LEU A 747 23.44 -16.65 -9.93
CA LEU A 747 24.89 -16.45 -9.87
C LEU A 747 25.45 -16.64 -8.45
N LEU A 748 24.76 -16.10 -7.43
CA LEU A 748 25.11 -16.27 -6.01
C LEU A 748 25.11 -17.74 -5.59
N GLU A 749 24.12 -18.53 -6.02
CA GLU A 749 24.02 -19.96 -5.74
C GLU A 749 25.14 -20.78 -6.38
N SER A 750 25.62 -20.31 -7.53
CA SER A 750 26.71 -20.95 -8.26
C SER A 750 28.09 -20.46 -7.84
N GLY A 751 28.18 -19.57 -6.84
CA GLY A 751 29.45 -18.97 -6.39
C GLY A 751 30.13 -18.10 -7.45
N ARG A 752 29.38 -17.56 -8.42
CA ARG A 752 29.89 -16.75 -9.53
C ARG A 752 29.79 -15.25 -9.21
N PRO A 753 30.69 -14.41 -9.76
CA PRO A 753 30.63 -12.97 -9.54
C PRO A 753 29.31 -12.38 -10.05
N VAL A 754 28.75 -11.43 -9.31
CA VAL A 754 27.51 -10.73 -9.66
C VAL A 754 27.84 -9.28 -9.99
N LEU A 755 27.58 -8.88 -11.23
CA LEU A 755 27.85 -7.54 -11.74
C LEU A 755 26.52 -6.91 -12.22
N PRO A 756 25.79 -6.17 -11.36
CA PRO A 756 24.46 -5.66 -11.69
C PRO A 756 24.41 -4.76 -12.93
N LEU A 757 25.46 -3.97 -13.19
CA LEU A 757 25.55 -3.15 -14.41
C LEU A 757 25.57 -3.99 -15.68
N ASP A 758 26.34 -5.08 -15.69
CA ASP A 758 26.42 -5.98 -16.83
C ASP A 758 25.10 -6.73 -17.04
N ILE A 759 24.45 -7.14 -15.94
CA ILE A 759 23.11 -7.73 -16.00
C ILE A 759 22.13 -6.75 -16.67
N VAL A 760 22.06 -5.51 -16.21
CA VAL A 760 21.17 -4.49 -16.78
C VAL A 760 21.52 -4.22 -18.24
N ARG A 761 22.81 -4.18 -18.61
CA ARG A 761 23.27 -4.05 -19.99
C ARG A 761 22.71 -5.18 -20.87
N THR A 762 22.84 -6.43 -20.43
CA THR A 762 22.29 -7.61 -21.12
C THR A 762 20.77 -7.54 -21.27
N LEU A 763 20.04 -6.98 -20.30
CA LEU A 763 18.60 -6.76 -20.41
C LEU A 763 18.28 -5.64 -21.43
N ARG A 764 19.01 -4.51 -21.39
CA ARG A 764 18.81 -3.35 -22.28
C ARG A 764 19.14 -3.63 -23.74
N ASP A 765 19.94 -4.65 -23.99
CA ASP A 765 20.22 -5.19 -25.33
C ASP A 765 19.03 -5.92 -25.96
N GLN A 766 18.08 -6.37 -25.14
CA GLN A 766 16.93 -7.16 -25.58
C GLN A 766 15.61 -6.40 -25.43
N ARG A 767 15.50 -5.52 -24.44
CA ARG A 767 14.39 -4.57 -24.30
C ARG A 767 14.93 -3.25 -23.76
N ALA A 768 14.70 -2.15 -24.48
CA ALA A 768 15.22 -0.85 -24.08
C ALA A 768 14.74 -0.45 -22.66
N MET A 769 15.57 0.31 -21.95
CA MET A 769 15.24 0.98 -20.68
C MET A 769 14.88 0.07 -19.51
N MET A 770 15.25 -1.22 -19.57
CA MET A 770 15.13 -2.13 -18.43
C MET A 770 15.86 -1.56 -17.21
N ILE A 771 15.14 -1.52 -16.08
CA ILE A 771 15.41 -0.67 -14.90
C ILE A 771 15.44 0.82 -15.27
N GLN A 772 14.40 1.55 -14.85
CA GLN A 772 14.15 2.91 -15.30
C GLN A 772 14.86 3.98 -14.47
N THR A 773 14.91 3.80 -13.15
CA THR A 773 15.37 4.85 -12.22
C THR A 773 16.60 4.41 -11.42
N PRO A 774 17.45 5.37 -11.01
CA PRO A 774 18.55 5.12 -10.08
C PRO A 774 18.10 4.42 -8.79
N CYS A 775 16.94 4.79 -8.24
CA CYS A 775 16.39 4.17 -7.04
C CYS A 775 16.10 2.67 -7.23
N GLN A 776 15.54 2.27 -8.38
CA GLN A 776 15.30 0.86 -8.72
C GLN A 776 16.61 0.07 -8.84
N PHE A 777 17.63 0.67 -9.45
CA PHE A 777 18.94 0.05 -9.57
C PHE A 777 19.63 -0.11 -8.20
N ARG A 778 19.60 0.94 -7.39
CA ARG A 778 20.13 0.91 -6.02
C ARG A 778 19.45 -0.16 -5.17
N PHE A 779 18.12 -0.22 -5.20
CA PHE A 779 17.34 -1.21 -4.47
C PHE A 779 17.75 -2.66 -4.80
N VAL A 780 17.87 -3.00 -6.08
CA VAL A 780 18.25 -4.37 -6.45
C VAL A 780 19.70 -4.68 -6.03
N CYS A 781 20.61 -3.71 -6.12
CA CYS A 781 21.99 -3.85 -5.63
C CYS A 781 22.04 -4.08 -4.10
N GLU A 782 21.25 -3.33 -3.33
CA GLU A 782 21.14 -3.50 -1.87
C GLU A 782 20.51 -4.86 -1.51
N ALA A 783 19.48 -5.30 -2.24
CA ALA A 783 18.87 -6.61 -2.07
C ALA A 783 19.85 -7.76 -2.36
N ILE A 784 20.68 -7.64 -3.40
CA ILE A 784 21.74 -8.60 -3.72
C ILE A 784 22.74 -8.72 -2.56
N LEU A 785 23.23 -7.59 -2.03
CA LEU A 785 24.15 -7.58 -0.89
C LEU A 785 23.53 -8.19 0.36
N ARG A 786 22.25 -7.89 0.63
CA ARG A 786 21.54 -8.48 1.76
C ARG A 786 21.52 -10.00 1.69
N VAL A 787 21.11 -10.57 0.54
CA VAL A 787 21.08 -12.03 0.36
C VAL A 787 22.47 -12.64 0.49
N TYR A 788 23.50 -11.98 -0.04
CA TYR A 788 24.89 -12.45 0.11
C TYR A 788 25.32 -12.52 1.58
N ARG A 789 25.05 -11.47 2.38
CA ARG A 789 25.39 -11.43 3.81
C ARG A 789 24.64 -12.50 4.62
N GLU A 790 23.33 -12.64 4.40
CA GLU A 790 22.50 -13.64 5.09
C GLU A 790 22.98 -15.08 4.81
N ARG A 791 23.53 -15.36 3.62
CA ARG A 791 24.15 -16.66 3.31
C ARG A 791 25.49 -16.88 4.00
N GLY A 792 26.30 -15.84 4.15
CA GLY A 792 27.56 -15.87 4.89
C GLY A 792 27.35 -16.22 6.37
N GLU A 793 26.34 -15.62 7.01
CA GLU A 793 26.00 -15.88 8.41
C GLU A 793 25.50 -17.31 8.66
N ARG A 794 24.66 -17.84 7.76
CA ARG A 794 24.19 -19.24 7.83
C ARG A 794 25.30 -20.28 7.62
N SER A 795 26.36 -19.91 6.90
CA SER A 795 27.52 -20.79 6.68
C SER A 795 28.55 -20.72 7.82
N ALA A 796 28.45 -19.71 8.68
CA ALA A 796 29.32 -19.49 9.84
C ALA A 796 28.70 -19.91 11.19
N ALA A 797 27.43 -20.30 11.20
CA ALA A 797 26.78 -20.92 12.36
C ALA A 797 27.25 -22.40 12.47
N PRO A 798 27.83 -22.82 13.62
CA PRO A 798 28.46 -24.13 13.78
C PRO A 798 27.48 -25.31 13.79
#